data_AF-A0A8H8SZT4-F1
#
_entry.id   AF-A0A8H8SZT4-F1
#
_cell.length_a   1.000
_cell.length_b   1.000
_cell.length_c   1.000
_cell.angle_alpha   90.00
_cell.angle_beta   90.00
_cell.angle_gamma   90.00
#
_symmetry.space_group_name_H-M   'P 1'
#
loop_
_entity.id
_entity.type
_entity.pdbx_description
1 polymer ?
#
loop_
_entity_poly.entity_id
_entity_poly.type
_entity_poly.pdbx_seq_one_letter_code
_entity_poly.pdbx_strand_id
1 'polypeptide(L)'
;MLNNWLNARAVTQFHPVQEKQVQPLLRRLVCLIDDPHPFEKVKRSIFINTASSMLKLAYGYTLQADDPVFQDIHLTTKNSEVAGMFTNFLVNVFPLLSYVPHWFPGAGWKRTAYGWRQLKEQALSVPYEWTKAQIASGTAEPSILEEEKERSMKEVAFIIVGAGTDTTSTALVAFVAAMVLNPDVQAKAQKELDSVLGPTSLPTMSDRERLPYMRKLIQEVLRWQPTVPTAVPHACWRDDTTKDMTSKKGQSSSLAHGYFRAITRDENIYKDPEAFNPDRFQDLDVPHAPVFGWGRRKCPGIYFAEASLFITIASLLATFTFSRKREPDGQEIVPKIENMSNALVIPLATAATLCIMPMRASRTPSTSYYLSHTTQSFTAHHVSSISPAYHRAAAFGAVTAQKDSSPIVGSSDETGQKDERAVQIPVIAAMASFNTLIVAVQMFPFWARNIVKLLPWYFSGFMKQTRFFGLVTALIEARLKRGSNEEDGPDFIDKFLEAKNEDGTGMTADELRSKTSVMLLAGSDTSSNTLSSLFYHVIIHPDMQRKLQNELDEHLSPIQSEDSNNEGGIVVPPSDIVPDYNNIKNLPYLNARIKEVLCLHSTIGTGLPRIVPEGKTLTVAGQTFKAGSVISVPSYVTNRLDVWGLDASEFRPERWLDENAALVNKYFVPFSTGPWSCIGRNLAYMNLALITAGLLRRYSIEALPTTKVLTVHGTFVREAAHCEVAIKRRD
;
A
#
# COMPACT_ATOMS: atom_id res chain seq x y z
N MET A 1 -8.32 9.91 4.75
CA MET A 1 -7.52 10.93 5.44
C MET A 1 -6.06 10.49 5.50
N LEU A 2 -5.63 9.63 6.45
CA LEU A 2 -4.21 9.22 6.57
C LEU A 2 -3.60 8.56 5.32
N ASN A 3 -4.41 7.85 4.53
CA ASN A 3 -3.96 7.25 3.27
C ASN A 3 -3.46 8.28 2.25
N ASN A 4 -3.82 9.57 2.33
CA ASN A 4 -3.29 10.57 1.40
C ASN A 4 -1.82 10.90 1.68
N TRP A 5 -1.32 10.55 2.87
CA TRP A 5 0.01 10.93 3.36
C TRP A 5 0.92 9.73 3.61
N LEU A 6 0.36 8.63 4.09
CA LEU A 6 1.12 7.47 4.60
C LEU A 6 1.01 6.22 3.71
N ASN A 7 0.46 6.34 2.49
CA ASN A 7 0.52 5.25 1.52
C ASN A 7 1.92 5.15 0.88
N ALA A 8 2.21 4.02 0.22
CA ALA A 8 3.52 3.74 -0.38
C ALA A 8 4.08 4.84 -1.30
N ARG A 9 3.22 5.56 -2.05
CA ARG A 9 3.62 6.67 -2.91
C ARG A 9 3.70 7.99 -2.16
N ALA A 10 2.71 8.28 -1.32
CA ALA A 10 2.66 9.55 -0.61
C ALA A 10 3.80 9.69 0.40
N VAL A 11 4.27 8.58 0.97
CA VAL A 11 5.34 8.62 1.96
C VAL A 11 6.68 9.11 1.39
N THR A 12 6.90 8.97 0.08
CA THR A 12 8.18 9.30 -0.56
C THR A 12 8.50 10.79 -0.48
N GLN A 13 7.49 11.65 -0.34
CA GLN A 13 7.68 13.09 -0.11
C GLN A 13 8.41 13.39 1.21
N PHE A 14 8.37 12.46 2.17
CA PHE A 14 9.00 12.59 3.47
C PHE A 14 10.39 11.95 3.55
N HIS A 15 10.84 11.26 2.50
CA HIS A 15 12.19 10.68 2.44
C HIS A 15 13.30 11.72 2.72
N PRO A 16 13.28 12.93 2.12
CA PRO A 16 14.31 13.93 2.41
C PRO A 16 14.30 14.40 3.87
N VAL A 17 13.14 14.40 4.52
CA VAL A 17 13.02 14.75 5.95
C VAL A 17 13.68 13.66 6.78
N GLN A 18 13.35 12.39 6.54
CA GLN A 18 13.93 11.27 7.28
C GLN A 18 15.46 11.21 7.11
N GLU A 19 15.98 11.40 5.89
CA GLU A 19 17.42 11.48 5.62
C GLU A 19 18.10 12.61 6.38
N LYS A 20 17.54 13.83 6.35
CA LYS A 20 18.08 14.99 7.06
C LYS A 20 18.08 14.80 8.57
N GLN A 21 17.04 14.18 9.14
CA GLN A 21 16.93 14.00 10.60
C GLN A 21 17.96 13.02 11.16
N VAL A 22 18.43 12.07 10.36
CA VAL A 22 19.47 11.13 10.78
C VAL A 22 20.80 11.84 11.08
N GLN A 23 21.15 12.93 10.39
CA GLN A 23 22.44 13.62 10.61
C GLN A 23 22.60 14.15 12.06
N PRO A 24 21.63 14.88 12.65
CA PRO A 24 21.65 15.23 14.08
C PRO A 24 21.77 14.03 15.02
N LEU A 25 21.12 12.90 14.70
CA LEU A 25 21.26 11.67 15.49
C LEU A 25 22.72 11.19 15.49
N LEU A 26 23.34 11.06 14.31
CA LEU A 26 24.72 10.62 14.19
C LEU A 26 25.67 11.53 14.98
N ARG A 27 25.50 12.86 14.87
CA ARG A 27 26.30 13.83 15.64
C ARG A 27 26.15 13.64 17.15
N ARG A 28 24.93 13.46 17.65
CA ARG A 28 24.68 13.20 19.08
C ARG A 28 25.38 11.91 19.54
N LEU A 29 25.36 10.86 18.72
CA LEU A 29 25.99 9.59 19.06
C LEU A 29 27.52 9.67 19.07
N VAL A 30 28.14 10.49 18.22
CA VAL A 30 29.60 10.75 18.27
C VAL A 30 30.00 11.31 19.64
N CYS A 31 29.19 12.22 20.21
CA CYS A 31 29.45 12.77 21.55
C CYS A 31 29.29 11.76 22.69
N LEU A 32 28.83 10.54 22.42
CA LEU A 32 28.59 9.48 23.42
C LEU A 32 29.60 8.34 23.37
N ILE A 33 30.59 8.39 22.46
CA ILE A 33 31.59 7.32 22.26
C ILE A 33 32.34 7.00 23.56
N ASP A 34 32.77 8.04 24.29
CA ASP A 34 33.54 7.91 25.53
C ASP A 34 32.66 7.99 26.80
N ASP A 35 31.34 7.96 26.65
CA ASP A 35 30.43 8.07 27.80
C ASP A 35 30.43 6.77 28.61
N PRO A 36 30.45 6.81 29.96
CA PRO A 36 30.48 5.61 30.78
C PRO A 36 29.16 4.81 30.79
N HIS A 37 28.03 5.45 30.43
CA HIS A 37 26.70 4.85 30.41
C HIS A 37 25.91 5.28 29.15
N PRO A 38 26.41 4.96 27.94
CA PRO A 38 25.90 5.56 26.71
C PRO A 38 24.49 5.06 26.37
N PHE A 39 24.08 3.87 26.83
CA PHE A 39 22.84 3.22 26.39
C PHE A 39 21.58 4.07 26.61
N GLU A 40 21.39 4.66 27.80
CA GLU A 40 20.22 5.51 28.08
C GLU A 40 20.24 6.79 27.23
N LYS A 41 21.43 7.36 27.01
CA LYS A 41 21.62 8.55 26.17
C LYS A 41 21.40 8.24 24.68
N VAL A 42 21.73 7.03 24.24
CA VAL A 42 21.48 6.50 22.89
C VAL A 42 19.98 6.30 22.68
N LYS A 43 19.31 5.63 23.62
CA LYS A 43 17.85 5.48 23.63
C LYS A 43 17.15 6.83 23.54
N ARG A 44 17.56 7.79 24.38
CA ARG A 44 17.05 9.17 24.33
C ARG A 44 17.34 9.85 22.98
N SER A 45 18.52 9.67 22.41
CA SER A 45 18.90 10.27 21.12
C SER A 45 18.07 9.72 19.95
N ILE A 46 17.83 8.41 19.92
CA ILE A 46 16.97 7.72 18.95
C ILE A 46 15.52 8.20 19.11
N PHE A 47 15.05 8.33 20.36
CA PHE A 47 13.71 8.81 20.67
C PHE A 47 13.51 10.26 20.18
N ILE A 48 14.46 11.16 20.45
CA ILE A 48 14.44 12.54 19.94
C ILE A 48 14.45 12.58 18.40
N ASN A 49 15.22 11.71 17.74
CA ASN A 49 15.28 11.64 16.27
C ASN A 49 13.93 11.27 15.64
N THR A 50 13.32 10.21 16.15
CA THR A 50 12.01 9.74 15.68
C THR A 50 10.92 10.76 15.98
N ALA A 51 10.94 11.36 17.18
CA ALA A 51 10.02 12.43 17.55
C ALA A 51 10.14 13.66 16.66
N SER A 52 11.37 14.11 16.37
CA SER A 52 11.63 15.23 15.47
C SER A 52 11.07 14.96 14.07
N SER A 53 11.28 13.75 13.55
CA SER A 53 10.72 13.34 12.24
C SER A 53 9.20 13.34 12.23
N MET A 54 8.55 12.86 13.31
CA MET A 54 7.09 12.81 13.41
C MET A 54 6.46 14.18 13.66
N LEU A 55 7.08 15.02 14.49
CA LEU A 55 6.65 16.40 14.71
C LEU A 55 6.75 17.22 13.42
N LYS A 56 7.80 16.99 12.63
CA LYS A 56 7.95 17.60 11.31
C LYS A 56 6.86 17.15 10.35
N LEU A 57 6.61 15.84 10.28
CA LEU A 57 5.54 15.26 9.46
C LEU A 57 4.16 15.81 9.83
N ALA A 58 3.82 15.82 11.12
CA ALA A 58 2.47 16.13 11.58
C ALA A 58 2.18 17.63 11.65
N TYR A 59 3.16 18.43 12.10
CA TYR A 59 3.00 19.84 12.45
C TYR A 59 3.94 20.80 11.70
N GLY A 60 4.89 20.30 10.90
CA GLY A 60 5.97 21.12 10.35
C GLY A 60 6.95 21.61 11.43
N TYR A 61 6.80 21.09 12.66
CA TYR A 61 7.45 21.59 13.86
C TYR A 61 8.88 21.06 13.98
N THR A 62 9.84 21.98 14.21
CA THR A 62 11.26 21.64 14.42
C THR A 62 11.56 21.57 15.91
N LEU A 63 11.85 20.36 16.39
CA LEU A 63 12.15 20.09 17.79
C LEU A 63 13.44 20.78 18.27
N GLN A 64 13.38 21.47 19.42
CA GLN A 64 14.54 22.09 20.08
C GLN A 64 15.14 21.18 21.17
N ALA A 65 16.36 21.49 21.63
CA ALA A 65 17.12 20.64 22.56
C ALA A 65 16.43 20.44 23.93
N ASP A 66 15.67 21.43 24.41
CA ASP A 66 14.92 21.40 25.67
C ASP A 66 13.48 21.90 25.46
N ASP A 67 12.77 21.22 24.58
CA ASP A 67 11.42 21.63 24.17
C ASP A 67 10.33 21.14 25.15
N PRO A 68 9.59 22.02 25.84
CA PRO A 68 8.50 21.63 26.73
C PRO A 68 7.37 20.89 25.99
N VAL A 69 7.12 21.24 24.73
CA VAL A 69 6.06 20.61 23.91
C VAL A 69 6.33 19.13 23.74
N PHE A 70 7.59 18.78 23.54
CA PHE A 70 7.99 17.39 23.40
C PHE A 70 7.87 16.60 24.71
N GLN A 71 8.22 17.22 25.84
CA GLN A 71 8.06 16.61 27.15
C GLN A 71 6.58 16.34 27.45
N ASP A 72 5.70 17.28 27.15
CA ASP A 72 4.25 17.14 27.33
C ASP A 72 3.67 16.05 26.43
N ILE A 73 4.07 15.99 25.16
CA ILE A 73 3.64 14.93 24.22
C ILE A 73 4.11 13.57 24.70
N HIS A 74 5.39 13.45 25.10
CA HIS A 74 5.95 12.19 25.57
C HIS A 74 5.24 11.72 26.85
N LEU A 75 5.05 12.62 27.82
CA LEU A 75 4.37 12.30 29.08
C LEU A 75 2.90 11.93 28.84
N THR A 76 2.21 12.64 27.95
CA THR A 76 0.82 12.33 27.57
C THR A 76 0.71 10.97 26.89
N THR A 77 1.65 10.63 26.01
CA THR A 77 1.69 9.33 25.33
C THR A 77 1.88 8.21 26.34
N LYS A 78 2.87 8.34 27.24
CA LYS A 78 3.10 7.39 28.33
C LYS A 78 1.89 7.22 29.25
N ASN A 79 1.24 8.31 29.64
CA ASN A 79 0.01 8.26 30.46
C ASN A 79 -1.13 7.54 29.73
N SER A 80 -1.24 7.73 28.41
CA SER A 80 -2.24 7.05 27.57
C SER A 80 -1.99 5.55 27.49
N GLU A 81 -0.74 5.13 27.37
CA GLU A 81 -0.35 3.72 27.42
C GLU A 81 -0.69 3.09 28.78
N VAL A 82 -0.36 3.78 29.87
CA VAL A 82 -0.69 3.31 31.23
C VAL A 82 -2.20 3.21 31.41
N ALA A 83 -2.98 4.17 30.90
CA ALA A 83 -4.45 4.13 30.93
C ALA A 83 -5.05 2.98 30.11
N GLY A 84 -4.45 2.67 28.96
CA GLY A 84 -4.93 1.66 28.02
C GLY A 84 -4.72 0.21 28.48
N MET A 85 -3.82 -0.04 29.43
CA MET A 85 -3.58 -1.38 29.97
C MET A 85 -4.72 -1.81 30.91
N PHE A 86 -5.41 -2.90 30.57
CA PHE A 86 -6.55 -3.40 31.33
C PHE A 86 -6.22 -3.76 32.79
N THR A 87 -4.97 -4.10 33.07
CA THR A 87 -4.41 -4.47 34.37
C THR A 87 -4.06 -3.27 35.27
N ASN A 88 -3.90 -2.08 34.72
CA ASN A 88 -3.42 -0.91 35.48
C ASN A 88 -4.51 -0.26 36.34
N PHE A 89 -5.77 -0.37 35.93
CA PHE A 89 -6.89 0.22 36.65
C PHE A 89 -8.06 -0.75 36.72
N LEU A 90 -8.57 -1.00 37.93
CA LEU A 90 -9.70 -1.92 38.13
C LEU A 90 -10.95 -1.51 37.34
N VAL A 91 -11.14 -0.22 37.03
CA VAL A 91 -12.27 0.27 36.22
C VAL A 91 -12.22 -0.26 34.77
N ASN A 92 -11.04 -0.61 34.26
CA ASN A 92 -10.88 -1.20 32.93
C ASN A 92 -11.42 -2.65 32.88
N VAL A 93 -11.43 -3.35 34.03
CA VAL A 93 -11.97 -4.71 34.18
C VAL A 93 -13.42 -4.68 34.66
N PHE A 94 -13.75 -3.76 35.57
CA PHE A 94 -15.05 -3.60 36.19
C PHE A 94 -15.64 -2.21 35.85
N PRO A 95 -16.34 -2.06 34.71
CA PRO A 95 -16.88 -0.76 34.26
C PRO A 95 -17.81 -0.08 35.27
N LEU A 96 -18.46 -0.85 36.16
CA LEU A 96 -19.28 -0.33 37.26
C LEU A 96 -18.53 0.63 38.18
N LEU A 97 -17.20 0.48 38.31
CA LEU A 97 -16.38 1.38 39.10
C LEU A 97 -16.34 2.82 38.53
N SER A 98 -16.74 3.02 37.27
CA SER A 98 -16.86 4.37 36.69
C SER A 98 -17.91 5.23 37.40
N TYR A 99 -18.89 4.64 38.08
CA TYR A 99 -19.93 5.36 38.84
C TYR A 99 -19.51 5.73 40.27
N VAL A 100 -18.41 5.16 40.78
CA VAL A 100 -17.93 5.41 42.15
C VAL A 100 -17.49 6.88 42.31
N PRO A 101 -18.02 7.66 43.26
CA PRO A 101 -17.63 9.07 43.42
C PRO A 101 -16.13 9.27 43.63
N HIS A 102 -15.57 10.40 43.16
CA HIS A 102 -14.12 10.66 43.22
C HIS A 102 -13.54 10.83 44.64
N TRP A 103 -14.38 10.96 45.66
CA TRP A 103 -13.99 11.03 47.08
C TRP A 103 -13.89 9.65 47.73
N PHE A 104 -14.45 8.60 47.11
CA PHE A 104 -14.50 7.26 47.68
C PHE A 104 -13.10 6.62 47.78
N PRO A 105 -12.77 5.91 48.87
CA PRO A 105 -11.49 5.22 49.01
C PRO A 105 -11.23 4.25 47.85
N GLY A 106 -10.06 4.32 47.23
CA GLY A 106 -9.71 3.53 46.04
C GLY A 106 -10.12 4.15 44.69
N ALA A 107 -10.90 5.25 44.67
CA ALA A 107 -11.23 6.00 43.45
C ALA A 107 -10.19 7.07 43.06
N GLY A 108 -8.97 7.00 43.61
CA GLY A 108 -7.88 7.97 43.36
C GLY A 108 -7.51 8.10 41.88
N TRP A 109 -7.70 7.04 41.09
CA TRP A 109 -7.51 7.02 39.64
C TRP A 109 -8.35 8.08 38.90
N LYS A 110 -9.50 8.52 39.45
CA LYS A 110 -10.29 9.61 38.87
C LYS A 110 -9.54 10.95 38.93
N ARG A 111 -8.83 11.23 40.04
CA ARG A 111 -8.01 12.44 40.16
C ARG A 111 -6.84 12.41 39.18
N THR A 112 -6.18 11.26 39.07
CA THR A 112 -5.13 11.02 38.07
C THR A 112 -5.66 11.26 36.65
N ALA A 113 -6.82 10.70 36.31
CA ALA A 113 -7.45 10.87 35.00
C ALA A 113 -7.81 12.35 34.70
N TYR A 114 -8.28 13.11 35.70
CA TYR A 114 -8.52 14.54 35.53
C TYR A 114 -7.23 15.33 35.27
N GLY A 115 -6.15 15.04 36.02
CA GLY A 115 -4.84 15.66 35.78
C GLY A 115 -4.29 15.31 34.40
N TRP A 116 -4.36 14.03 34.00
CA TRP A 116 -3.93 13.59 32.68
C TRP A 116 -4.75 14.20 31.54
N ARG A 117 -6.05 14.46 31.76
CA ARG A 117 -6.90 15.15 30.78
C ARG A 117 -6.44 16.59 30.55
N GLN A 118 -6.01 17.30 31.59
CA GLN A 118 -5.48 18.67 31.45
C GLN A 118 -4.16 18.68 30.68
N LEU A 119 -3.23 17.79 31.05
CA LEU A 119 -1.97 17.62 30.34
C LEU A 119 -2.20 17.26 28.86
N LYS A 120 -3.12 16.32 28.59
CA LYS A 120 -3.53 15.96 27.23
C LYS A 120 -3.98 17.20 26.45
N GLU A 121 -4.86 18.02 27.02
CA GLU A 121 -5.36 19.20 26.32
C GLU A 121 -4.22 20.17 25.97
N GLN A 122 -3.24 20.35 26.86
CA GLN A 122 -2.06 21.17 26.60
C GLN A 122 -1.19 20.57 25.48
N ALA A 123 -0.82 19.28 25.60
CA ALA A 123 0.02 18.58 24.64
C ALA A 123 -0.57 18.56 23.22
N LEU A 124 -1.90 18.52 23.09
CA LEU A 124 -2.56 18.63 21.80
C LEU A 124 -2.68 20.08 21.31
N SER A 125 -2.92 21.05 22.21
CA SER A 125 -3.21 22.44 21.83
C SER A 125 -1.98 23.19 21.35
N VAL A 126 -0.88 23.08 22.09
CA VAL A 126 0.31 23.91 21.86
C VAL A 126 0.90 23.72 20.46
N PRO A 127 1.25 22.50 20.00
CA PRO A 127 1.82 22.32 18.66
C PRO A 127 0.79 22.64 17.55
N TYR A 128 -0.49 22.38 17.81
CA TYR A 128 -1.56 22.67 16.85
C TYR A 128 -1.77 24.16 16.63
N GLU A 129 -1.87 24.96 17.70
CA GLU A 129 -2.03 26.41 17.61
C GLU A 129 -0.74 27.09 17.09
N TRP A 130 0.43 26.56 17.46
CA TRP A 130 1.70 27.00 16.84
C TRP A 130 1.68 26.81 15.33
N THR A 131 1.28 25.62 14.86
CA THR A 131 1.21 25.31 13.42
C THR A 131 0.23 26.22 12.71
N LYS A 132 -0.95 26.44 13.30
CA LYS A 132 -1.92 27.40 12.76
C LYS A 132 -1.36 28.82 12.67
N ALA A 133 -0.61 29.27 13.66
CA ALA A 133 0.03 30.59 13.62
C ALA A 133 1.01 30.68 12.45
N GLN A 134 1.81 29.63 12.21
CA GLN A 134 2.73 29.57 11.05
C GLN A 134 1.98 29.57 9.71
N ILE A 135 0.85 28.86 9.61
CA ILE A 135 0.00 28.85 8.42
C ILE A 135 -0.57 30.26 8.19
N ALA A 136 -1.04 30.92 9.24
CA ALA A 136 -1.59 32.27 9.16
C ALA A 136 -0.54 33.32 8.78
N SER A 137 0.71 33.15 9.20
CA SER A 137 1.83 34.02 8.81
C SER A 137 2.45 33.70 7.45
N GLY A 138 2.01 32.62 6.78
CA GLY A 138 2.58 32.18 5.50
C GLY A 138 3.99 31.60 5.59
N THR A 139 4.42 31.19 6.78
CA THR A 139 5.76 30.63 7.07
C THR A 139 5.70 29.15 7.43
N ALA A 140 4.54 28.50 7.27
CA ALA A 140 4.37 27.08 7.54
C ALA A 140 5.23 26.22 6.62
N GLU A 141 5.81 25.17 7.18
CA GLU A 141 6.43 24.11 6.40
C GLU A 141 5.40 23.02 6.04
N PRO A 142 5.59 22.34 4.89
CA PRO A 142 4.72 21.25 4.45
C PRO A 142 4.49 20.21 5.53
N SER A 143 3.23 20.06 5.94
CA SER A 143 2.83 19.12 6.99
C SER A 143 1.38 18.67 6.83
N ILE A 144 1.03 17.55 7.49
CA ILE A 144 -0.33 17.00 7.44
C ILE A 144 -1.38 18.02 7.89
N LEU A 145 -1.03 18.93 8.82
CA LEU A 145 -1.94 19.95 9.33
C LEU A 145 -2.12 21.17 8.43
N GLU A 146 -1.21 21.42 7.49
CA GLU A 146 -1.33 22.55 6.57
C GLU A 146 -2.45 22.34 5.54
N GLU A 147 -2.55 21.14 4.97
CA GLU A 147 -3.50 20.87 3.87
C GLU A 147 -4.93 20.52 4.34
N GLU A 148 -5.11 20.13 5.61
CA GLU A 148 -6.38 19.59 6.13
C GLU A 148 -7.01 20.52 7.19
N LYS A 149 -8.04 21.30 6.80
CA LYS A 149 -8.64 22.40 7.58
C LYS A 149 -9.66 21.99 8.66
N GLU A 150 -9.67 20.74 9.14
CA GLU A 150 -10.71 20.23 10.04
C GLU A 150 -10.30 20.22 11.53
N ARG A 151 -11.26 20.49 12.44
CA ARG A 151 -11.04 20.51 13.91
C ARG A 151 -10.64 19.15 14.49
N SER A 152 -11.00 18.05 13.82
CA SER A 152 -10.62 16.66 14.13
C SER A 152 -9.11 16.39 13.98
N MET A 153 -8.38 17.24 13.26
CA MET A 153 -6.97 17.02 12.94
C MET A 153 -6.02 17.15 14.14
N LYS A 154 -6.41 17.91 15.17
CA LYS A 154 -5.62 18.07 16.40
C LYS A 154 -5.36 16.73 17.10
N GLU A 155 -6.39 15.87 17.19
CA GLU A 155 -6.25 14.55 17.81
C GLU A 155 -5.51 13.57 16.91
N VAL A 156 -5.78 13.62 15.60
CA VAL A 156 -5.11 12.76 14.60
C VAL A 156 -3.61 13.03 14.55
N ALA A 157 -3.20 14.30 14.50
CA ALA A 157 -1.79 14.69 14.48
C ALA A 157 -1.06 14.23 15.74
N PHE A 158 -1.67 14.36 16.92
CA PHE A 158 -1.12 13.82 18.16
C PHE A 158 -0.94 12.30 18.13
N ILE A 159 -1.95 11.57 17.64
CA ILE A 159 -1.87 10.10 17.51
C ILE A 159 -0.74 9.68 16.56
N ILE A 160 -0.55 10.39 15.43
CA ILE A 160 0.56 10.13 14.51
C ILE A 160 1.89 10.30 15.22
N VAL A 161 2.07 11.39 15.97
CA VAL A 161 3.32 11.66 16.69
C VAL A 161 3.58 10.62 17.77
N GLY A 162 2.61 10.34 18.64
CA GLY A 162 2.79 9.34 19.70
C GLY A 162 3.04 7.94 19.15
N ALA A 163 2.16 7.46 18.26
CA ALA A 163 2.26 6.10 17.72
C ALA A 163 3.51 5.91 16.85
N GLY A 164 3.88 6.91 16.04
CA GLY A 164 5.05 6.83 15.16
C GLY A 164 6.38 6.92 15.91
N THR A 165 6.44 7.70 16.99
CA THR A 165 7.66 7.94 17.77
C THR A 165 8.02 6.72 18.63
N ASP A 166 7.09 6.30 19.49
CA ASP A 166 7.37 5.30 20.53
C ASP A 166 7.63 3.92 19.90
N THR A 167 6.88 3.56 18.86
CA THR A 167 7.06 2.27 18.19
C THR A 167 8.36 2.19 17.39
N THR A 168 8.64 3.19 16.56
CA THR A 168 9.85 3.22 15.71
C THR A 168 11.11 3.31 16.56
N SER A 169 11.12 4.14 17.61
CA SER A 169 12.28 4.24 18.51
C SER A 169 12.55 2.94 19.25
N THR A 170 11.50 2.23 19.69
CA THR A 170 11.64 0.91 20.34
C THR A 170 12.23 -0.13 19.39
N ALA A 171 11.78 -0.18 18.13
CA ALA A 171 12.37 -1.06 17.12
C ALA A 171 13.85 -0.73 16.84
N LEU A 172 14.22 0.55 16.80
CA LEU A 172 15.62 0.97 16.63
C LEU A 172 16.50 0.63 17.85
N VAL A 173 15.96 0.71 19.06
CA VAL A 173 16.67 0.27 20.28
C VAL A 173 16.84 -1.25 20.29
N ALA A 174 15.83 -2.01 19.86
CA ALA A 174 15.93 -3.45 19.68
C ALA A 174 16.98 -3.83 18.63
N PHE A 175 17.08 -3.07 17.55
CA PHE A 175 18.15 -3.20 16.56
C PHE A 175 19.54 -3.01 17.19
N VAL A 176 19.76 -1.94 17.97
CA VAL A 176 21.05 -1.70 18.65
C VAL A 176 21.40 -2.88 19.57
N ALA A 177 20.44 -3.36 20.36
CA ALA A 177 20.63 -4.53 21.22
C ALA A 177 20.99 -5.80 20.41
N ALA A 178 20.31 -6.01 19.27
CA ALA A 178 20.61 -7.13 18.38
C ALA A 178 22.05 -7.05 17.81
N MET A 179 22.53 -5.85 17.47
CA MET A 179 23.90 -5.67 16.93
C MET A 179 24.97 -5.91 17.99
N VAL A 180 24.72 -5.54 19.25
CA VAL A 180 25.62 -5.82 20.38
C VAL A 180 25.70 -7.32 20.67
N LEU A 181 24.59 -8.05 20.52
CA LEU A 181 24.55 -9.49 20.76
C LEU A 181 25.12 -10.31 19.61
N ASN A 182 24.94 -9.86 18.36
CA ASN A 182 25.26 -10.61 17.14
C ASN A 182 26.26 -9.82 16.25
N PRO A 183 27.54 -9.74 16.66
CA PRO A 183 28.55 -8.94 15.96
C PRO A 183 28.84 -9.45 14.54
N ASP A 184 28.66 -10.74 14.27
CA ASP A 184 28.78 -11.35 12.94
C ASP A 184 27.70 -10.85 11.97
N VAL A 185 26.46 -10.72 12.44
CA VAL A 185 25.35 -10.16 11.67
C VAL A 185 25.59 -8.69 11.36
N GLN A 186 26.09 -7.93 12.34
CA GLN A 186 26.48 -6.53 12.17
C GLN A 186 27.59 -6.39 11.11
N ALA A 187 28.64 -7.22 11.17
CA ALA A 187 29.74 -7.20 10.21
C ALA A 187 29.27 -7.54 8.78
N LYS A 188 28.34 -8.50 8.62
CA LYS A 188 27.73 -8.81 7.31
C LYS A 188 26.98 -7.60 6.72
N ALA A 189 26.18 -6.91 7.52
CA ALA A 189 25.45 -5.73 7.07
C ALA A 189 26.38 -4.57 6.71
N GLN A 190 27.42 -4.34 7.51
CA GLN A 190 28.45 -3.34 7.23
C GLN A 190 29.22 -3.65 5.94
N LYS A 191 29.52 -4.93 5.67
CA LYS A 191 30.17 -5.37 4.43
C LYS A 191 29.31 -5.09 3.20
N GLU A 192 28.00 -5.34 3.26
CA GLU A 192 27.07 -4.99 2.18
C GLU A 192 27.09 -3.48 1.92
N LEU A 193 26.93 -2.67 2.96
CA LEU A 193 26.97 -1.21 2.87
C LEU A 193 28.28 -0.71 2.24
N ASP A 194 29.43 -1.20 2.71
CA ASP A 194 30.74 -0.82 2.19
C ASP A 194 30.92 -1.21 0.71
N SER A 195 30.37 -2.36 0.29
CA SER A 195 30.44 -2.80 -1.10
C SER A 195 29.58 -1.98 -2.06
N VAL A 196 28.43 -1.49 -1.60
CA VAL A 196 27.42 -0.82 -2.45
C VAL A 196 27.61 0.70 -2.48
N LEU A 197 28.06 1.29 -1.37
CA LEU A 197 28.17 2.74 -1.18
C LEU A 197 29.61 3.27 -1.22
N GLY A 198 30.60 2.40 -0.99
CA GLY A 198 32.00 2.80 -0.84
C GLY A 198 32.30 3.52 0.49
N PRO A 199 33.58 3.83 0.78
CA PRO A 199 34.07 4.16 2.12
C PRO A 199 33.67 5.54 2.68
N THR A 200 33.02 6.42 1.92
CA THR A 200 32.81 7.83 2.28
C THR A 200 31.36 8.30 2.25
N SER A 201 30.46 7.55 1.61
CA SER A 201 29.07 7.97 1.41
C SER A 201 28.14 7.47 2.53
N LEU A 202 27.23 8.33 2.98
CA LEU A 202 26.09 7.92 3.80
C LEU A 202 24.96 7.37 2.91
N PRO A 203 24.17 6.40 3.41
CA PRO A 203 23.05 5.84 2.66
C PRO A 203 21.95 6.89 2.46
N THR A 204 21.27 6.75 1.33
CA THR A 204 20.07 7.49 0.95
C THR A 204 18.93 6.53 0.66
N MET A 205 17.70 7.04 0.54
CA MET A 205 16.51 6.23 0.25
C MET A 205 16.58 5.55 -1.12
N SER A 206 17.35 6.10 -2.06
CA SER A 206 17.61 5.50 -3.38
C SER A 206 18.44 4.21 -3.29
N ASP A 207 19.14 3.98 -2.19
CA ASP A 207 20.00 2.81 -2.01
C ASP A 207 19.24 1.57 -1.52
N ARG A 208 17.98 1.75 -1.08
CA ARG A 208 17.18 0.71 -0.43
C ARG A 208 17.08 -0.59 -1.24
N GLU A 209 16.87 -0.50 -2.54
CA GLU A 209 16.73 -1.67 -3.41
C GLU A 209 18.07 -2.38 -3.67
N ARG A 210 19.20 -1.68 -3.50
CA ARG A 210 20.56 -2.22 -3.68
C ARG A 210 21.10 -2.91 -2.44
N LEU A 211 20.36 -2.91 -1.33
CA LEU A 211 20.79 -3.43 -0.02
C LEU A 211 19.87 -4.58 0.47
N PRO A 212 19.90 -5.74 -0.20
CA PRO A 212 19.00 -6.85 0.11
C PRO A 212 19.21 -7.45 1.51
N TYR A 213 20.43 -7.50 2.04
CA TYR A 213 20.70 -7.97 3.40
C TYR A 213 20.15 -7.00 4.45
N MET A 214 20.26 -5.69 4.21
CA MET A 214 19.62 -4.67 5.05
C MET A 214 18.12 -4.89 5.19
N ARG A 215 17.43 -5.23 4.09
CA ARG A 215 16.00 -5.57 4.11
C ARG A 215 15.71 -6.80 4.97
N LYS A 216 16.51 -7.87 4.87
CA LYS A 216 16.38 -9.07 5.71
C LYS A 216 16.63 -8.75 7.20
N LEU A 217 17.62 -7.90 7.48
CA LEU A 217 17.97 -7.45 8.81
C LEU A 217 16.80 -6.73 9.50
N ILE A 218 16.17 -5.79 8.80
CA ILE A 218 15.01 -5.04 9.31
C ILE A 218 13.83 -5.98 9.61
N GLN A 219 13.58 -6.95 8.73
CA GLN A 219 12.55 -7.97 8.97
C GLN A 219 12.82 -8.79 10.24
N GLU A 220 14.08 -9.17 10.47
CA GLU A 220 14.46 -9.93 11.66
C GLU A 220 14.38 -9.10 12.94
N VAL A 221 14.76 -7.82 12.90
CA VAL A 221 14.55 -6.89 14.03
C VAL A 221 13.08 -6.87 14.45
N LEU A 222 12.19 -6.68 13.46
CA LEU A 222 10.76 -6.62 13.68
C LEU A 222 10.16 -7.95 14.16
N ARG A 223 10.64 -9.09 13.65
CA ARG A 223 10.19 -10.43 14.05
C ARG A 223 10.62 -10.77 15.48
N TRP A 224 11.91 -10.55 15.79
CA TRP A 224 12.54 -11.01 17.03
C TRP A 224 12.00 -10.28 18.27
N GLN A 225 11.86 -8.95 18.16
CA GLN A 225 11.25 -8.11 19.20
C GLN A 225 10.11 -7.27 18.60
N PRO A 226 8.91 -7.85 18.42
CA PRO A 226 7.76 -7.11 17.93
C PRO A 226 7.36 -6.06 18.96
N THR A 227 7.30 -4.80 18.53
CA THR A 227 7.11 -3.63 19.41
C THR A 227 5.77 -3.63 20.15
N VAL A 228 4.73 -4.20 19.53
CA VAL A 228 3.37 -4.33 20.09
C VAL A 228 2.99 -5.82 20.14
N PRO A 229 3.49 -6.60 21.12
CA PRO A 229 3.49 -8.05 21.07
C PRO A 229 2.11 -8.72 21.17
N THR A 230 1.09 -7.99 21.63
CA THR A 230 -0.32 -8.44 21.71
C THR A 230 -1.23 -7.76 20.70
N ALA A 231 -0.65 -7.02 19.74
CA ALA A 231 -1.37 -6.10 18.86
C ALA A 231 -2.25 -5.10 19.65
N VAL A 232 -3.06 -4.34 18.92
CA VAL A 232 -4.13 -3.52 19.53
C VAL A 232 -5.40 -4.38 19.60
N PRO A 233 -6.10 -4.46 20.74
CA PRO A 233 -7.30 -5.29 20.88
C PRO A 233 -8.39 -4.95 19.87
N HIS A 234 -9.02 -5.97 19.30
CA HIS A 234 -10.18 -5.84 18.42
C HIS A 234 -11.46 -6.24 19.17
N ALA A 235 -12.57 -5.54 18.93
CA ALA A 235 -13.87 -5.91 19.48
C ALA A 235 -14.83 -6.37 18.37
N CYS A 236 -15.56 -7.46 18.62
CA CYS A 236 -16.62 -7.90 17.72
C CYS A 236 -17.78 -6.89 17.71
N TRP A 237 -18.09 -6.35 16.54
CA TRP A 237 -19.17 -5.36 16.39
C TRP A 237 -20.56 -6.00 16.27
N ARG A 238 -20.61 -7.30 15.95
CA ARG A 238 -21.78 -8.18 15.87
C ARG A 238 -21.34 -9.58 16.34
N ASP A 239 -22.31 -10.44 16.59
CA ASP A 239 -22.04 -11.85 16.86
C ASP A 239 -21.31 -12.46 15.66
N ASP A 240 -20.25 -13.21 15.93
CA ASP A 240 -19.41 -13.83 14.92
C ASP A 240 -19.04 -15.25 15.35
N THR A 241 -18.79 -16.13 14.39
CA THR A 241 -18.45 -17.53 14.65
C THR A 241 -17.22 -17.91 13.87
N THR A 242 -16.14 -18.25 14.57
CA THR A 242 -14.85 -18.62 13.99
C THR A 242 -14.43 -19.97 14.56
N LYS A 243 -14.14 -20.96 13.70
CA LYS A 243 -13.69 -22.33 14.07
C LYS A 243 -14.42 -22.86 15.32
N ASP A 244 -15.75 -22.95 15.23
CA ASP A 244 -16.67 -23.51 16.24
C ASP A 244 -16.85 -22.72 17.55
N MET A 245 -16.25 -21.52 17.69
CA MET A 245 -16.48 -20.62 18.83
C MET A 245 -17.36 -19.43 18.43
N THR A 246 -18.43 -19.19 19.20
CA THR A 246 -19.32 -18.03 19.01
C THR A 246 -18.89 -16.87 19.92
N SER A 247 -18.47 -15.76 19.34
CA SER A 247 -18.22 -14.50 20.06
C SER A 247 -19.43 -13.60 19.93
N LYS A 248 -19.97 -13.11 21.05
CA LYS A 248 -21.19 -12.27 21.08
C LYS A 248 -20.88 -10.80 21.26
N LYS A 249 -21.48 -9.94 20.46
CA LYS A 249 -21.33 -8.48 20.53
C LYS A 249 -21.46 -7.96 21.98
N GLY A 250 -20.46 -7.20 22.42
CA GLY A 250 -20.48 -6.49 23.70
C GLY A 250 -20.09 -7.33 24.93
N GLN A 251 -19.79 -8.62 24.78
CA GLN A 251 -19.17 -9.40 25.88
C GLN A 251 -17.66 -9.14 25.93
N SER A 252 -17.08 -9.02 27.13
CA SER A 252 -15.61 -8.86 27.29
C SER A 252 -14.80 -10.02 26.69
N SER A 253 -15.40 -11.20 26.55
CA SER A 253 -14.86 -12.37 25.82
C SER A 253 -14.76 -12.17 24.30
N SER A 254 -15.21 -11.03 23.78
CA SER A 254 -15.21 -10.69 22.34
C SER A 254 -14.09 -9.73 21.96
N LEU A 255 -13.17 -9.47 22.91
CA LEU A 255 -11.91 -8.77 22.66
C LEU A 255 -10.89 -9.77 22.13
N ALA A 256 -10.72 -9.79 20.80
CA ALA A 256 -9.71 -10.59 20.13
C ALA A 256 -8.36 -9.88 20.18
N HIS A 257 -7.34 -10.58 20.66
CA HIS A 257 -5.95 -10.10 20.68
C HIS A 257 -5.15 -10.81 19.59
N GLY A 258 -4.36 -10.03 18.83
CA GLY A 258 -3.37 -10.59 17.92
C GLY A 258 -2.08 -10.86 18.68
N TYR A 259 -1.82 -12.09 19.11
CA TYR A 259 -0.60 -12.42 19.84
C TYR A 259 0.62 -12.47 18.90
N PHE A 260 1.07 -11.31 18.41
CA PHE A 260 2.23 -11.19 17.52
C PHE A 260 3.46 -11.89 18.10
N ARG A 261 3.72 -11.79 19.41
CA ARG A 261 4.86 -12.49 20.03
C ARG A 261 4.79 -14.01 19.90
N ALA A 262 3.59 -14.59 19.96
CA ALA A 262 3.41 -16.02 19.74
C ALA A 262 3.59 -16.38 18.26
N ILE A 263 3.00 -15.59 17.36
CA ILE A 263 3.12 -15.78 15.90
C ILE A 263 4.58 -15.68 15.45
N THR A 264 5.35 -14.71 15.94
CA THR A 264 6.75 -14.54 15.55
C THR A 264 7.70 -15.57 16.17
N ARG A 265 7.18 -16.42 17.07
CA ARG A 265 7.90 -17.50 17.76
C ARG A 265 7.39 -18.89 17.41
N ASP A 266 6.47 -19.01 16.45
CA ASP A 266 6.00 -20.31 16.00
C ASP A 266 7.14 -21.04 15.27
N GLU A 267 7.65 -22.11 15.88
CA GLU A 267 8.75 -22.92 15.34
C GLU A 267 8.38 -23.62 14.02
N ASN A 268 7.08 -23.80 13.74
CA ASN A 268 6.62 -24.34 12.46
C ASN A 268 6.85 -23.36 11.31
N ILE A 269 6.97 -22.07 11.61
CA ILE A 269 7.14 -20.99 10.64
C ILE A 269 8.58 -20.45 10.68
N TYR A 270 9.11 -20.19 11.88
CA TYR A 270 10.42 -19.62 12.10
C TYR A 270 11.31 -20.61 12.85
N LYS A 271 12.18 -21.31 12.12
CA LYS A 271 13.17 -22.24 12.72
C LYS A 271 14.10 -21.51 13.69
N ASP A 272 14.27 -22.06 14.89
CA ASP A 272 15.05 -21.43 15.97
C ASP A 272 14.64 -19.95 16.17
N PRO A 273 13.40 -19.70 16.65
CA PRO A 273 12.82 -18.37 16.65
C PRO A 273 13.44 -17.42 17.67
N GLU A 274 14.12 -17.93 18.70
CA GLU A 274 14.80 -17.09 19.69
C GLU A 274 16.16 -16.59 19.19
N ALA A 275 16.79 -17.32 18.25
CA ALA A 275 18.00 -16.85 17.59
C ALA A 275 17.70 -15.70 16.61
N PHE A 276 18.54 -14.66 16.69
CA PHE A 276 18.50 -13.52 15.78
C PHE A 276 19.26 -13.86 14.50
N ASN A 277 18.55 -14.24 13.44
CA ASN A 277 19.14 -14.69 12.18
C ASN A 277 18.44 -14.06 10.97
N PRO A 278 18.97 -12.96 10.41
CA PRO A 278 18.41 -12.36 9.19
C PRO A 278 18.43 -13.25 7.96
N ASP A 279 19.37 -14.21 7.88
CA ASP A 279 19.51 -15.09 6.71
C ASP A 279 18.30 -16.04 6.56
N ARG A 280 17.44 -16.16 7.58
CA ARG A 280 16.16 -16.89 7.44
C ARG A 280 15.26 -16.31 6.34
N PHE A 281 15.33 -15.01 6.09
CA PHE A 281 14.57 -14.34 5.04
C PHE A 281 15.25 -14.39 3.67
N GLN A 282 16.32 -15.18 3.53
CA GLN A 282 16.83 -15.58 2.22
C GLN A 282 15.87 -16.55 1.53
N ASP A 283 15.22 -17.40 2.34
CA ASP A 283 14.18 -18.30 1.89
C ASP A 283 12.86 -17.52 1.72
N LEU A 284 12.36 -17.48 0.48
CA LEU A 284 11.11 -16.77 0.14
C LEU A 284 9.89 -17.42 0.80
N ASP A 285 10.01 -18.67 1.25
CA ASP A 285 8.97 -19.40 1.96
C ASP A 285 8.90 -19.03 3.46
N VAL A 286 9.79 -18.17 3.98
CA VAL A 286 9.65 -17.63 5.34
C VAL A 286 8.77 -16.37 5.30
N PRO A 287 7.55 -16.37 5.88
CA PRO A 287 6.67 -15.20 5.86
C PRO A 287 7.27 -14.03 6.62
N HIS A 288 6.98 -12.81 6.13
CA HIS A 288 7.15 -11.61 6.92
C HIS A 288 6.33 -11.69 8.21
N ALA A 289 6.94 -11.28 9.32
CA ALA A 289 6.24 -11.19 10.59
C ALA A 289 5.08 -10.18 10.49
N PRO A 290 3.84 -10.55 10.86
CA PRO A 290 2.67 -9.70 10.67
C PRO A 290 2.56 -8.60 11.75
N VAL A 291 3.67 -7.98 12.11
CA VAL A 291 3.82 -7.02 13.22
C VAL A 291 3.11 -5.68 13.00
N PHE A 292 2.74 -5.40 11.76
CA PHE A 292 1.93 -4.23 11.38
C PHE A 292 0.43 -4.56 11.32
N GLY A 293 0.05 -5.78 11.70
CA GLY A 293 -1.33 -6.27 11.59
C GLY A 293 -1.82 -6.39 10.15
N TRP A 294 -3.10 -6.71 10.02
CA TRP A 294 -3.74 -7.04 8.76
C TRP A 294 -5.20 -6.53 8.72
N GLY A 295 -5.81 -6.67 7.55
CA GLY A 295 -7.19 -6.24 7.32
C GLY A 295 -7.42 -4.73 7.52
N ARG A 296 -8.63 -4.37 7.98
CA ARG A 296 -9.12 -2.98 8.03
C ARG A 296 -8.39 -2.08 9.03
N ARG A 297 -7.67 -2.65 10.01
CA ARG A 297 -6.94 -1.92 11.06
C ARG A 297 -5.42 -2.12 10.95
N LYS A 298 -4.95 -2.60 9.78
CA LYS A 298 -3.53 -2.64 9.45
C LYS A 298 -2.90 -1.27 9.69
N CYS A 299 -1.67 -1.27 10.21
CA CYS A 299 -0.93 -0.06 10.56
C CYS A 299 -0.91 0.92 9.37
N PRO A 300 -1.44 2.15 9.54
CA PRO A 300 -1.42 3.15 8.47
C PRO A 300 -0.01 3.70 8.22
N GLY A 301 0.90 3.59 9.20
CA GLY A 301 2.27 4.12 9.14
C GLY A 301 3.32 3.14 8.61
N ILE A 302 2.93 1.97 8.09
CA ILE A 302 3.88 0.90 7.70
C ILE A 302 5.00 1.40 6.78
N TYR A 303 4.66 2.13 5.71
CA TYR A 303 5.64 2.59 4.73
C TYR A 303 6.56 3.67 5.31
N PHE A 304 6.05 4.52 6.21
CA PHE A 304 6.86 5.54 6.89
C PHE A 304 7.82 4.89 7.88
N ALA A 305 7.33 3.92 8.65
CA ALA A 305 8.12 3.18 9.63
C ALA A 305 9.25 2.39 8.94
N GLU A 306 8.95 1.64 7.89
CA GLU A 306 9.97 0.90 7.14
C GLU A 306 11.03 1.82 6.53
N ALA A 307 10.60 2.95 5.97
CA ALA A 307 11.50 3.97 5.44
C ALA A 307 12.42 4.56 6.52
N SER A 308 11.84 4.93 7.67
CA SER A 308 12.57 5.45 8.83
C SER A 308 13.55 4.43 9.41
N LEU A 309 13.13 3.16 9.51
CA LEU A 309 13.97 2.06 9.98
C LEU A 309 15.13 1.83 9.03
N PHE A 310 14.87 1.76 7.73
CA PHE A 310 15.90 1.57 6.71
C PHE A 310 16.98 2.66 6.79
N ILE A 311 16.59 3.93 6.66
CA ILE A 311 17.58 5.01 6.57
C ILE A 311 18.36 5.18 7.87
N THR A 312 17.68 5.01 9.02
CA THR A 312 18.34 5.13 10.33
C THR A 312 19.30 3.95 10.58
N ILE A 313 18.86 2.71 10.36
CA ILE A 313 19.69 1.52 10.59
C ILE A 313 20.90 1.51 9.65
N ALA A 314 20.68 1.78 8.36
CA ALA A 314 21.76 1.82 7.38
C ALA A 314 22.79 2.89 7.74
N SER A 315 22.35 4.08 8.16
CA SER A 315 23.26 5.16 8.54
C SER A 315 24.02 4.85 9.84
N LEU A 316 23.35 4.26 10.84
CA LEU A 316 24.01 3.84 12.08
C LEU A 316 25.10 2.80 11.80
N LEU A 317 24.82 1.81 10.95
CA LEU A 317 25.79 0.78 10.57
C LEU A 317 26.91 1.33 9.66
N ALA A 318 26.63 2.35 8.85
CA ALA A 318 27.65 2.98 8.02
C ALA A 318 28.68 3.78 8.85
N THR A 319 28.30 4.24 10.05
CA THR A 319 29.13 5.13 10.88
C THR A 319 29.66 4.50 12.17
N PHE A 320 28.93 3.58 12.78
CA PHE A 320 29.22 3.05 14.10
C PHE A 320 29.30 1.52 14.11
N THR A 321 30.11 1.02 15.04
CA THR A 321 30.09 -0.36 15.50
C THR A 321 29.61 -0.38 16.94
N PHE A 322 28.56 -1.15 17.20
CA PHE A 322 28.02 -1.38 18.54
C PHE A 322 28.65 -2.64 19.13
N SER A 323 29.26 -2.54 20.30
CA SER A 323 29.91 -3.68 20.97
C SER A 323 29.50 -3.78 22.43
N ARG A 324 29.77 -4.96 23.00
CA ARG A 324 29.64 -5.19 24.44
C ARG A 324 30.69 -4.35 25.17
N LYS A 325 30.33 -3.83 26.35
CA LYS A 325 31.33 -3.23 27.24
C LYS A 325 32.30 -4.31 27.72
N ARG A 326 33.56 -3.92 27.88
CA ARG A 326 34.60 -4.75 28.49
C ARG A 326 34.90 -4.25 29.89
N GLU A 327 35.06 -5.18 30.82
CA GLU A 327 35.63 -4.88 32.14
C GLU A 327 37.14 -4.59 32.02
N PRO A 328 37.78 -3.98 33.03
CA PRO A 328 39.22 -3.70 33.04
C PRO A 328 40.12 -4.93 32.84
N ASP A 329 39.61 -6.13 33.13
CA ASP A 329 40.28 -7.42 32.91
C ASP A 329 40.13 -7.96 31.47
N GLY A 330 39.41 -7.24 30.61
CA GLY A 330 39.16 -7.58 29.21
C GLY A 330 37.94 -8.49 28.98
N GLN A 331 37.21 -8.90 30.03
CA GLN A 331 36.03 -9.75 29.89
C GLN A 331 34.84 -8.97 29.31
N GLU A 332 34.14 -9.56 28.34
CA GLU A 332 32.94 -8.95 27.74
C GLU A 332 31.71 -9.18 28.62
N ILE A 333 30.97 -8.09 28.88
CA ILE A 333 29.71 -8.13 29.62
C ILE A 333 28.58 -8.41 28.62
N VAL A 334 27.96 -9.59 28.71
CA VAL A 334 26.82 -9.94 27.86
C VAL A 334 25.55 -9.29 28.43
N PRO A 335 24.88 -8.38 27.68
CA PRO A 335 23.68 -7.72 28.16
C PRO A 335 22.51 -8.71 28.22
N LYS A 336 21.76 -8.70 29.34
CA LYS A 336 20.51 -9.45 29.46
C LYS A 336 19.36 -8.64 28.87
N ILE A 337 18.70 -9.17 27.85
CA ILE A 337 17.54 -8.50 27.25
C ILE A 337 16.30 -8.81 28.07
N GLU A 338 15.85 -7.81 28.81
CA GLU A 338 14.63 -7.87 29.58
C GLU A 338 13.61 -6.91 28.99
N ASN A 339 12.37 -7.38 28.89
CA ASN A 339 11.24 -6.59 28.40
C ASN A 339 10.55 -5.90 29.57
N MET A 340 10.15 -4.64 29.39
CA MET A 340 9.27 -4.02 30.37
C MET A 340 7.96 -4.81 30.47
N SER A 341 7.55 -5.12 31.69
CA SER A 341 6.27 -5.77 31.94
C SER A 341 5.13 -4.76 31.86
N ASN A 342 3.96 -5.22 31.42
CA ASN A 342 2.71 -4.46 31.55
C ASN A 342 2.66 -3.12 30.77
N ALA A 343 3.03 -3.16 29.49
CA ALA A 343 2.99 -2.00 28.60
C ALA A 343 2.45 -2.38 27.20
N LEU A 344 1.78 -1.43 26.53
CA LEU A 344 1.22 -1.60 25.19
C LEU A 344 2.33 -1.68 24.13
N VAL A 345 3.30 -0.78 24.25
CA VAL A 345 4.61 -0.85 23.59
C VAL A 345 5.58 -1.43 24.62
N ILE A 346 6.30 -2.49 24.27
CA ILE A 346 7.26 -3.12 25.19
C ILE A 346 8.67 -2.64 24.85
N PRO A 347 9.18 -1.57 25.50
CA PRO A 347 10.57 -1.21 25.37
C PRO A 347 11.44 -2.22 26.10
N LEU A 348 12.69 -2.31 25.65
CA LEU A 348 13.73 -3.02 26.39
C LEU A 348 14.00 -2.28 27.71
N ALA A 349 13.91 -3.02 28.82
CA ALA A 349 14.18 -2.57 30.18
C ALA A 349 15.68 -2.52 30.50
N THR A 350 16.53 -2.92 29.56
CA THR A 350 17.96 -3.17 29.77
C THR A 350 18.68 -2.04 30.49
N ALA A 351 19.17 -2.34 31.69
CA ALA A 351 20.35 -1.72 32.26
C ALA A 351 21.57 -2.54 31.80
N ALA A 352 22.12 -2.28 30.61
CA ALA A 352 23.34 -2.97 30.19
C ALA A 352 24.19 -2.21 29.17
N THR A 353 25.31 -1.68 29.66
CA THR A 353 26.68 -1.86 29.13
C THR A 353 26.88 -2.00 27.61
N LEU A 354 26.47 -0.96 26.89
CA LEU A 354 26.82 -0.70 25.49
C LEU A 354 28.17 0.05 25.40
N CYS A 355 29.00 -0.29 24.42
CA CYS A 355 30.08 0.57 23.93
C CYS A 355 29.80 0.92 22.45
N ILE A 356 30.03 2.18 22.07
CA ILE A 356 29.89 2.65 20.68
C ILE A 356 31.26 3.06 20.20
N MET A 357 31.71 2.45 19.11
CA MET A 357 32.95 2.84 18.46
C MET A 357 32.65 3.46 17.09
N PRO A 358 33.31 4.57 16.72
CA PRO A 358 33.24 5.07 15.36
C PRO A 358 33.94 4.08 14.43
N MET A 359 33.33 3.74 13.28
CA MET A 359 33.98 2.87 12.31
C MET A 359 35.20 3.54 11.67
N ARG A 360 35.12 4.84 11.33
CA ARG A 360 36.19 5.61 10.67
C ARG A 360 36.02 7.12 10.92
N ALA A 361 37.12 7.85 11.11
CA ALA A 361 37.13 9.32 11.24
C ALA A 361 36.68 10.09 9.98
N SER A 362 36.62 9.43 8.81
CA SER A 362 36.25 10.04 7.52
C SER A 362 34.74 10.08 7.23
N ARG A 363 33.93 9.28 7.92
CA ARG A 363 32.45 9.26 7.78
C ARG A 363 31.72 9.97 8.92
N THR A 364 32.44 10.34 9.98
CA THR A 364 31.90 11.20 11.04
C THR A 364 31.77 12.62 10.50
N PRO A 365 30.58 13.26 10.59
CA PRO A 365 30.43 14.63 10.12
C PRO A 365 31.39 15.55 10.89
N SER A 366 32.44 16.04 10.21
CA SER A 366 33.32 17.08 10.73
C SER A 366 32.50 18.35 10.96
N THR A 367 32.72 19.04 12.08
CA THR A 367 32.06 20.29 12.47
C THR A 367 32.39 21.49 11.58
N SER A 368 33.05 21.28 10.45
CA SER A 368 33.50 22.32 9.52
C SER A 368 33.04 21.98 8.11
N TYR A 369 32.68 23.03 7.35
CA TYR A 369 32.23 23.07 5.95
C TYR A 369 30.72 23.07 5.69
N TYR A 370 30.11 24.23 5.90
CA TYR A 370 29.18 24.79 4.92
C TYR A 370 29.88 26.01 4.30
N LEU A 371 30.21 25.94 3.01
CA LEU A 371 30.26 27.06 2.06
C LEU A 371 30.70 26.56 0.67
N SER A 372 29.97 27.04 -0.35
CA SER A 372 30.32 27.17 -1.78
C SER A 372 30.02 26.03 -2.79
N HIS A 373 29.10 26.39 -3.69
CA HIS A 373 29.14 26.33 -5.16
C HIS A 373 28.89 25.05 -6.00
N THR A 374 27.73 25.06 -6.68
CA THR A 374 27.44 25.06 -8.14
C THR A 374 28.09 24.04 -9.12
N THR A 375 27.19 23.31 -9.83
CA THR A 375 27.18 22.91 -11.27
C THR A 375 28.37 22.20 -11.95
N GLN A 376 28.17 20.96 -12.46
CA GLN A 376 28.10 20.58 -13.91
C GLN A 376 28.04 19.04 -14.17
N SER A 377 27.48 18.70 -15.34
CA SER A 377 27.28 17.43 -16.11
C SER A 377 28.55 16.59 -16.42
N PHE A 378 28.58 15.34 -16.94
CA PHE A 378 27.85 14.62 -18.03
C PHE A 378 28.04 13.05 -17.94
N THR A 379 27.26 12.33 -18.77
CA THR A 379 27.08 10.88 -19.17
C THR A 379 28.34 9.99 -19.36
N ALA A 380 28.32 8.74 -19.87
CA ALA A 380 27.57 7.46 -19.81
C ALA A 380 28.34 6.46 -20.74
N HIS A 381 28.03 5.14 -20.70
CA HIS A 381 28.15 4.08 -21.76
C HIS A 381 28.24 2.67 -21.07
N HIS A 382 27.70 1.53 -21.53
CA HIS A 382 27.30 1.01 -22.85
C HIS A 382 26.19 -0.09 -22.78
N VAL A 383 25.14 0.07 -23.60
CA VAL A 383 24.64 -0.76 -24.75
C VAL A 383 24.47 -2.32 -24.71
N SER A 384 23.25 -2.73 -25.14
CA SER A 384 22.81 -3.90 -25.98
C SER A 384 22.33 -5.25 -25.39
N SER A 385 21.02 -5.50 -25.52
CA SER A 385 20.43 -6.61 -26.32
C SER A 385 18.90 -6.59 -26.23
N ILE A 386 18.20 -6.66 -27.37
CA ILE A 386 16.73 -6.77 -27.42
C ILE A 386 16.39 -8.25 -27.20
N SER A 387 15.82 -8.55 -26.03
CA SER A 387 15.50 -9.90 -25.56
C SER A 387 14.19 -10.44 -26.18
N PRO A 388 14.04 -11.77 -26.37
CA PRO A 388 12.81 -12.46 -26.82
C PRO A 388 11.56 -12.27 -25.93
N ALA A 389 11.66 -11.50 -24.84
CA ALA A 389 10.65 -11.35 -23.79
C ALA A 389 9.34 -10.68 -24.23
N TYR A 390 9.29 -9.99 -25.38
CA TYR A 390 8.09 -9.24 -25.80
C TYR A 390 6.91 -10.11 -26.29
N HIS A 391 7.07 -11.43 -26.39
CA HIS A 391 6.04 -12.32 -26.94
C HIS A 391 4.98 -12.87 -25.96
N ARG A 392 5.04 -12.60 -24.65
CA ARG A 392 4.45 -13.55 -23.67
C ARG A 392 3.53 -12.99 -22.57
N ALA A 393 3.01 -11.77 -22.70
CA ALA A 393 2.03 -11.24 -21.73
C ALA A 393 0.58 -11.42 -22.21
N ALA A 394 0.01 -12.59 -21.95
CA ALA A 394 -1.43 -12.83 -22.00
C ALA A 394 -1.93 -13.20 -20.60
N ALA A 395 -3.22 -12.99 -20.31
CA ALA A 395 -3.85 -13.15 -18.99
C ALA A 395 -3.35 -14.40 -18.25
N PHE A 396 -2.38 -14.26 -17.33
CA PHE A 396 -1.80 -15.37 -16.56
C PHE A 396 -1.16 -16.50 -17.39
N GLY A 397 -0.74 -16.21 -18.62
CA GLY A 397 -0.30 -17.23 -19.58
C GLY A 397 -1.42 -18.15 -20.07
N ALA A 398 -2.69 -17.82 -19.80
CA ALA A 398 -3.85 -18.64 -20.10
C ALA A 398 -4.15 -18.78 -21.60
N VAL A 399 -3.72 -17.80 -22.38
CA VAL A 399 -3.93 -17.74 -23.82
C VAL A 399 -2.58 -17.45 -24.47
N THR A 400 -2.24 -18.11 -25.57
CA THR A 400 -1.04 -17.69 -26.32
C THR A 400 -1.28 -16.28 -26.84
N ALA A 401 -0.26 -15.42 -26.84
CA ALA A 401 -0.38 -14.08 -27.40
C ALA A 401 -1.05 -14.13 -28.78
N GLN A 402 -2.04 -13.25 -29.00
CA GLN A 402 -2.82 -13.13 -30.25
C GLN A 402 -3.77 -14.30 -30.57
N LYS A 403 -4.15 -15.13 -29.59
CA LYS A 403 -5.22 -16.14 -29.76
C LYS A 403 -6.43 -15.81 -28.88
N ASP A 404 -7.61 -16.30 -29.29
CA ASP A 404 -8.88 -16.12 -28.55
C ASP A 404 -9.32 -17.38 -27.77
N SER A 405 -8.63 -18.51 -28.01
CA SER A 405 -8.91 -19.82 -27.43
C SER A 405 -7.67 -20.42 -26.75
N SER A 406 -7.91 -21.34 -25.81
CA SER A 406 -6.86 -22.11 -25.15
C SER A 406 -7.17 -23.61 -25.22
N PRO A 407 -6.17 -24.49 -25.50
CA PRO A 407 -6.38 -25.94 -25.47
C PRO A 407 -6.49 -26.45 -24.04
N ILE A 408 -7.44 -27.34 -23.77
CA ILE A 408 -7.47 -28.08 -22.49
C ILE A 408 -6.31 -29.07 -22.48
N VAL A 409 -5.40 -28.92 -21.52
CA VAL A 409 -4.32 -29.90 -21.30
C VAL A 409 -4.94 -31.14 -20.65
N GLY A 410 -5.25 -32.16 -21.46
CA GLY A 410 -5.43 -33.52 -20.99
C GLY A 410 -4.11 -34.04 -20.42
N SER A 411 -4.17 -34.82 -19.35
CA SER A 411 -3.02 -35.46 -18.71
C SER A 411 -2.11 -36.10 -19.76
N SER A 412 -0.84 -35.72 -19.81
CA SER A 412 0.18 -36.49 -20.49
C SER A 412 0.08 -37.95 -20.01
N ASP A 413 0.12 -38.90 -20.93
CA ASP A 413 0.28 -40.31 -20.55
C ASP A 413 1.63 -40.51 -19.84
N GLU A 414 1.80 -41.64 -19.13
CA GLU A 414 3.01 -41.93 -18.33
C GLU A 414 4.32 -41.92 -19.16
N THR A 415 4.21 -41.84 -20.49
CA THR A 415 5.29 -41.74 -21.47
C THR A 415 5.56 -40.32 -21.98
N GLY A 416 4.78 -39.32 -21.58
CA GLY A 416 5.02 -37.92 -21.89
C GLY A 416 4.64 -37.46 -23.31
N GLN A 417 3.78 -38.19 -24.03
CA GLN A 417 3.27 -37.73 -25.32
C GLN A 417 2.04 -36.83 -25.14
N LYS A 418 1.93 -35.82 -26.01
CA LYS A 418 0.82 -34.84 -26.00
C LYS A 418 -0.45 -35.49 -26.56
N ASP A 419 -1.52 -35.51 -25.78
CA ASP A 419 -2.83 -36.01 -26.20
C ASP A 419 -3.40 -35.15 -27.35
N GLU A 420 -3.60 -35.77 -28.52
CA GLU A 420 -4.12 -35.11 -29.73
C GLU A 420 -5.63 -34.78 -29.65
N ARG A 421 -6.33 -35.13 -28.55
CA ARG A 421 -7.76 -34.83 -28.35
C ARG A 421 -8.08 -33.52 -27.60
N ALA A 422 -7.14 -32.57 -27.56
CA ALA A 422 -7.34 -31.30 -26.86
C ALA A 422 -8.54 -30.48 -27.40
N VAL A 423 -9.61 -30.39 -26.62
CA VAL A 423 -10.77 -29.54 -26.90
C VAL A 423 -10.37 -28.07 -26.75
N GLN A 424 -10.61 -27.23 -27.77
CA GLN A 424 -10.39 -25.79 -27.68
C GLN A 424 -11.58 -25.08 -27.03
N ILE A 425 -11.32 -24.25 -26.02
CA ILE A 425 -12.36 -23.43 -25.37
C ILE A 425 -12.16 -21.96 -25.74
N PRO A 426 -13.21 -21.24 -26.20
CA PRO A 426 -13.16 -19.80 -26.45
C PRO A 426 -13.21 -19.04 -25.13
N VAL A 427 -12.04 -18.69 -24.59
CA VAL A 427 -11.87 -18.10 -23.24
C VAL A 427 -12.57 -16.74 -23.16
N ILE A 428 -12.39 -15.89 -24.18
CA ILE A 428 -12.92 -14.51 -24.21
C ILE A 428 -14.46 -14.52 -24.24
N ALA A 429 -15.06 -15.37 -25.08
CA ALA A 429 -16.52 -15.49 -25.17
C ALA A 429 -17.15 -16.05 -23.88
N ALA A 430 -16.45 -16.95 -23.18
CA ALA A 430 -16.91 -17.48 -21.90
C ALA A 430 -16.89 -16.40 -20.80
N MET A 431 -15.87 -15.53 -20.77
CA MET A 431 -15.77 -14.41 -19.81
C MET A 431 -16.92 -13.41 -19.96
N ALA A 432 -17.29 -13.05 -21.18
CA ALA A 432 -18.39 -12.11 -21.45
C ALA A 432 -19.77 -12.63 -20.96
N SER A 433 -19.97 -13.95 -20.85
CA SER A 433 -21.27 -14.55 -20.52
C SER A 433 -21.67 -14.49 -19.02
N PHE A 434 -20.81 -13.98 -18.15
CA PHE A 434 -20.96 -14.03 -16.69
C PHE A 434 -21.95 -12.99 -16.10
N ASN A 435 -22.12 -11.83 -16.75
CA ASN A 435 -22.60 -10.62 -16.08
C ASN A 435 -24.12 -10.46 -15.93
N THR A 436 -24.92 -11.05 -16.83
CA THR A 436 -26.37 -10.78 -16.86
C THR A 436 -27.14 -11.47 -15.74
N LEU A 437 -26.62 -12.58 -15.20
CA LEU A 437 -27.38 -13.49 -14.33
C LEU A 437 -27.37 -13.10 -12.84
N ILE A 438 -26.23 -12.61 -12.33
CA ILE A 438 -26.04 -12.39 -10.89
C ILE A 438 -26.87 -11.19 -10.40
N VAL A 439 -26.89 -10.11 -11.16
CA VAL A 439 -27.58 -8.88 -10.76
C VAL A 439 -29.09 -8.99 -10.94
N ALA A 440 -29.55 -9.63 -12.01
CA ALA A 440 -30.98 -9.82 -12.28
C ALA A 440 -31.70 -10.59 -11.16
N VAL A 441 -31.11 -11.66 -10.61
CA VAL A 441 -31.72 -12.42 -9.50
C VAL A 441 -31.79 -11.62 -8.20
N GLN A 442 -30.80 -10.76 -7.94
CA GLN A 442 -30.81 -9.95 -6.71
C GLN A 442 -31.89 -8.87 -6.71
N MET A 443 -32.39 -8.49 -7.90
CA MET A 443 -33.50 -7.53 -8.06
C MET A 443 -34.87 -8.11 -7.71
N PHE A 444 -35.00 -9.44 -7.62
CA PHE A 444 -36.25 -10.08 -7.18
C PHE A 444 -36.36 -10.13 -5.65
N PRO A 445 -37.58 -10.00 -5.10
CA PRO A 445 -37.85 -10.21 -3.67
C PRO A 445 -37.31 -11.56 -3.20
N PHE A 446 -36.87 -11.65 -1.94
CA PHE A 446 -36.18 -12.83 -1.40
C PHE A 446 -36.94 -14.15 -1.66
N TRP A 447 -38.28 -14.12 -1.56
CA TRP A 447 -39.15 -15.26 -1.82
C TRP A 447 -39.17 -15.70 -3.29
N ALA A 448 -39.02 -14.78 -4.24
CA ALA A 448 -39.06 -15.04 -5.67
C ALA A 448 -37.70 -15.49 -6.24
N ARG A 449 -36.60 -15.22 -5.53
CA ARG A 449 -35.23 -15.57 -5.98
C ARG A 449 -35.07 -17.05 -6.27
N ASN A 450 -35.70 -17.92 -5.46
CA ASN A 450 -35.61 -19.37 -5.64
C ASN A 450 -36.45 -19.87 -6.83
N ILE A 451 -37.50 -19.13 -7.21
CA ILE A 451 -38.34 -19.45 -8.37
C ILE A 451 -37.65 -19.03 -9.66
N VAL A 452 -37.07 -17.83 -9.69
CA VAL A 452 -36.35 -17.29 -10.86
C VAL A 452 -35.15 -18.17 -11.24
N LYS A 453 -34.51 -18.80 -10.25
CA LYS A 453 -33.42 -19.76 -10.46
C LYS A 453 -33.83 -21.02 -11.24
N LEU A 454 -35.13 -21.34 -11.30
CA LEU A 454 -35.66 -22.52 -12.00
C LEU A 454 -35.98 -22.23 -13.48
N LEU A 455 -35.89 -20.97 -13.93
CA LEU A 455 -36.21 -20.62 -15.31
C LEU A 455 -35.15 -21.16 -16.30
N PRO A 456 -35.56 -21.67 -17.48
CA PRO A 456 -34.63 -22.29 -18.43
C PRO A 456 -33.46 -21.40 -18.87
N TRP A 457 -33.70 -20.10 -19.04
CA TRP A 457 -32.65 -19.14 -19.40
C TRP A 457 -31.64 -18.92 -18.27
N TYR A 458 -32.08 -18.99 -17.01
CA TYR A 458 -31.20 -18.93 -15.84
C TYR A 458 -30.37 -20.22 -15.74
N PHE A 459 -31.00 -21.39 -15.88
CA PHE A 459 -30.30 -22.67 -15.86
C PHE A 459 -29.25 -22.79 -16.98
N SER A 460 -29.58 -22.33 -18.20
CA SER A 460 -28.64 -22.27 -19.32
C SER A 460 -27.44 -21.35 -19.03
N GLY A 461 -27.68 -20.17 -18.44
CA GLY A 461 -26.63 -19.25 -18.03
C GLY A 461 -25.75 -19.82 -16.91
N PHE A 462 -26.36 -20.49 -15.93
CA PHE A 462 -25.66 -21.18 -14.85
C PHE A 462 -24.70 -22.26 -15.39
N MET A 463 -25.15 -23.08 -16.35
CA MET A 463 -24.29 -24.10 -16.98
C MET A 463 -23.08 -23.51 -17.72
N LYS A 464 -23.25 -22.35 -18.39
CA LYS A 464 -22.13 -21.63 -19.03
C LYS A 464 -21.14 -21.12 -17.99
N GLN A 465 -21.63 -20.61 -16.87
CA GLN A 465 -20.83 -20.13 -15.75
C GLN A 465 -20.02 -21.27 -15.10
N THR A 466 -20.62 -22.44 -14.90
CA THR A 466 -19.90 -23.63 -14.38
C THR A 466 -18.77 -24.06 -15.31
N ARG A 467 -19.00 -24.06 -16.63
CA ARG A 467 -17.96 -24.38 -17.63
C ARG A 467 -16.80 -23.37 -17.61
N PHE A 468 -17.12 -22.08 -17.48
CA PHE A 468 -16.10 -21.03 -17.37
C PHE A 468 -15.23 -21.20 -16.12
N PHE A 469 -15.83 -21.41 -14.95
CA PHE A 469 -15.06 -21.66 -13.73
C PHE A 469 -14.19 -22.93 -13.83
N GLY A 470 -14.72 -23.99 -14.45
CA GLY A 470 -13.93 -25.20 -14.71
C GLY A 470 -12.70 -24.93 -15.59
N LEU A 471 -12.84 -24.10 -16.64
CA LEU A 471 -11.73 -23.68 -17.48
C LEU A 471 -10.70 -22.86 -16.70
N VAL A 472 -11.15 -21.87 -15.91
CA VAL A 472 -10.24 -21.05 -15.10
C VAL A 472 -9.48 -21.91 -14.10
N THR A 473 -10.13 -22.87 -13.46
CA THR A 473 -9.46 -23.85 -12.58
C THR A 473 -8.40 -24.65 -13.32
N ALA A 474 -8.70 -25.19 -14.51
CA ALA A 474 -7.74 -25.96 -15.30
C ALA A 474 -6.53 -25.10 -15.74
N LEU A 475 -6.75 -23.84 -16.11
CA LEU A 475 -5.68 -22.90 -16.48
C LEU A 475 -4.78 -22.56 -15.29
N ILE A 476 -5.36 -22.34 -14.11
CA ILE A 476 -4.62 -22.12 -12.87
C ILE A 476 -3.80 -23.36 -12.52
N GLU A 477 -4.38 -24.57 -12.62
CA GLU A 477 -3.65 -25.82 -12.39
C GLU A 477 -2.50 -26.02 -13.38
N ALA A 478 -2.70 -25.73 -14.66
CA ALA A 478 -1.65 -25.80 -15.67
C ALA A 478 -0.53 -24.78 -15.39
N ARG A 479 -0.88 -23.56 -14.97
CA ARG A 479 0.07 -22.52 -14.57
C ARG A 479 0.85 -22.88 -13.30
N LEU A 480 0.19 -23.50 -12.32
CA LEU A 480 0.83 -24.02 -11.11
C LEU A 480 1.79 -25.17 -11.42
N LYS A 481 1.42 -26.10 -12.32
CA LYS A 481 2.29 -27.19 -12.77
C LYS A 481 3.51 -26.70 -13.54
N ARG A 482 3.37 -25.63 -14.33
CA ARG A 482 4.47 -25.04 -15.10
C ARG A 482 5.53 -24.38 -14.20
N GLY A 483 5.16 -23.93 -13.00
CA GLY A 483 6.04 -23.14 -12.13
C GLY A 483 6.30 -21.73 -12.67
N SER A 484 7.01 -20.90 -11.90
CA SER A 484 7.49 -19.58 -12.37
C SER A 484 8.67 -19.79 -13.31
N ASN A 485 8.71 -19.03 -14.40
CA ASN A 485 9.82 -19.04 -15.35
C ASN A 485 10.42 -17.63 -15.38
N GLU A 486 11.73 -17.49 -15.14
CA GLU A 486 12.39 -16.18 -15.07
C GLU A 486 12.23 -15.35 -16.35
N GLU A 487 12.05 -16.00 -17.50
CA GLU A 487 11.80 -15.36 -18.80
C GLU A 487 10.44 -14.67 -18.92
N ASP A 488 9.40 -15.13 -18.21
CA ASP A 488 8.01 -14.69 -18.42
C ASP A 488 7.61 -13.54 -17.46
N GLY A 489 8.44 -13.23 -16.46
CA GLY A 489 8.19 -12.20 -15.44
C GLY A 489 7.10 -12.59 -14.42
N PRO A 490 6.96 -11.84 -13.31
CA PRO A 490 6.02 -12.17 -12.24
C PRO A 490 4.56 -11.83 -12.62
N ASP A 491 3.63 -12.77 -12.39
CA ASP A 491 2.18 -12.59 -12.57
C ASP A 491 1.39 -12.54 -11.24
N PHE A 492 0.05 -12.33 -11.29
CA PHE A 492 -0.74 -12.29 -10.05
C PHE A 492 -0.80 -13.63 -9.32
N ILE A 493 -0.64 -14.77 -10.00
CA ILE A 493 -0.59 -16.07 -9.34
C ILE A 493 0.71 -16.18 -8.56
N ASP A 494 1.84 -15.73 -9.11
CA ASP A 494 3.09 -15.62 -8.35
C ASP A 494 2.91 -14.71 -7.13
N LYS A 495 2.25 -13.55 -7.31
CA LYS A 495 1.96 -12.64 -6.19
C LYS A 495 0.96 -13.21 -5.17
N PHE A 496 0.03 -14.06 -5.58
CA PHE A 496 -0.89 -14.72 -4.65
C PHE A 496 -0.24 -15.92 -3.94
N LEU A 497 0.70 -16.61 -4.59
CA LEU A 497 1.52 -17.66 -3.99
C LEU A 497 2.53 -17.06 -2.99
N GLU A 498 3.10 -15.90 -3.31
CA GLU A 498 3.90 -15.10 -2.37
C GLU A 498 3.03 -14.55 -1.22
N ALA A 499 1.74 -14.32 -1.45
CA ALA A 499 0.82 -13.77 -0.46
C ALA A 499 0.31 -14.85 0.50
N LYS A 500 0.71 -14.73 1.76
CA LYS A 500 0.29 -15.64 2.82
C LYS A 500 -0.93 -15.12 3.56
N ASN A 501 -1.80 -16.05 3.97
CA ASN A 501 -2.92 -15.76 4.85
C ASN A 501 -2.41 -15.38 6.25
N GLU A 502 -3.30 -14.87 7.10
CA GLU A 502 -3.00 -14.33 8.43
C GLU A 502 -2.42 -15.38 9.40
N ASP A 503 -2.66 -16.66 9.12
CA ASP A 503 -2.14 -17.83 9.83
C ASP A 503 -0.82 -18.38 9.23
N GLY A 504 -0.19 -17.64 8.31
CA GLY A 504 1.06 -18.04 7.67
C GLY A 504 0.90 -19.15 6.64
N THR A 505 -0.29 -19.73 6.50
CA THR A 505 -0.58 -20.68 5.44
C THR A 505 -0.55 -19.95 4.10
N GLY A 506 0.08 -20.59 3.10
CA GLY A 506 -0.15 -20.20 1.73
C GLY A 506 -1.65 -20.32 1.44
N MET A 507 -2.15 -19.53 0.48
CA MET A 507 -3.54 -19.70 0.06
C MET A 507 -3.76 -21.16 -0.32
N THR A 508 -4.82 -21.76 0.22
CA THR A 508 -5.21 -23.10 -0.23
C THR A 508 -5.44 -23.07 -1.74
N ALA A 509 -5.29 -24.22 -2.40
CA ALA A 509 -5.53 -24.30 -3.84
C ALA A 509 -6.91 -23.72 -4.22
N ASP A 510 -7.92 -23.92 -3.38
CA ASP A 510 -9.27 -23.39 -3.58
C ASP A 510 -9.40 -21.88 -3.33
N GLU A 511 -8.69 -21.32 -2.35
CA GLU A 511 -8.60 -19.87 -2.15
C GLU A 511 -7.86 -19.18 -3.28
N LEU A 512 -6.75 -19.77 -3.74
CA LEU A 512 -5.98 -19.26 -4.87
C LEU A 512 -6.81 -19.28 -6.16
N ARG A 513 -7.54 -20.39 -6.40
CA ARG A 513 -8.51 -20.50 -7.50
C ARG A 513 -9.58 -19.43 -7.41
N SER A 514 -10.18 -19.24 -6.24
CA SER A 514 -11.26 -18.28 -6.02
C SER A 514 -10.79 -16.83 -6.24
N LYS A 515 -9.68 -16.42 -5.62
CA LYS A 515 -9.14 -15.05 -5.71
C LYS A 515 -8.65 -14.73 -7.12
N THR A 516 -7.98 -15.67 -7.78
CA THR A 516 -7.52 -15.51 -9.17
C THR A 516 -8.70 -15.41 -10.12
N SER A 517 -9.74 -16.24 -9.94
CA SER A 517 -10.97 -16.18 -10.75
C SER A 517 -11.67 -14.83 -10.62
N VAL A 518 -11.79 -14.30 -9.40
CA VAL A 518 -12.39 -12.98 -9.16
C VAL A 518 -11.56 -11.87 -9.80
N MET A 519 -10.23 -11.92 -9.74
CA MET A 519 -9.37 -10.89 -10.34
C MET A 519 -9.44 -10.92 -11.87
N LEU A 520 -9.36 -12.12 -12.47
CA LEU A 520 -9.47 -12.30 -13.92
C LEU A 520 -10.81 -11.78 -14.44
N LEU A 521 -11.90 -12.12 -13.75
CA LEU A 521 -13.23 -11.69 -14.12
C LEU A 521 -13.43 -10.17 -13.94
N ALA A 522 -13.14 -9.65 -12.75
CA ALA A 522 -13.41 -8.25 -12.43
C ALA A 522 -12.52 -7.27 -13.22
N GLY A 523 -11.27 -7.65 -13.52
CA GLY A 523 -10.28 -6.79 -14.16
C GLY A 523 -10.36 -6.76 -15.69
N SER A 524 -10.58 -7.91 -16.34
CA SER A 524 -10.51 -8.02 -17.80
C SER A 524 -11.73 -7.42 -18.50
N ASP A 525 -12.93 -7.79 -18.06
CA ASP A 525 -14.16 -7.40 -18.74
C ASP A 525 -14.49 -5.91 -18.57
N THR A 526 -14.27 -5.36 -17.37
CA THR A 526 -14.50 -3.93 -17.12
C THR A 526 -13.49 -3.04 -17.85
N SER A 527 -12.22 -3.43 -17.89
CA SER A 527 -11.18 -2.65 -18.58
C SER A 527 -11.34 -2.69 -20.10
N SER A 528 -11.65 -3.86 -20.67
CA SER A 528 -11.87 -4.02 -22.12
C SER A 528 -13.10 -3.26 -22.61
N ASN A 529 -14.21 -3.26 -21.88
CA ASN A 529 -15.39 -2.45 -22.22
C ASN A 529 -15.11 -0.95 -22.12
N THR A 530 -14.34 -0.53 -21.10
CA THR A 530 -13.93 0.88 -20.98
C THR A 530 -13.04 1.30 -22.14
N LEU A 531 -12.07 0.46 -22.54
CA LEU A 531 -11.21 0.69 -23.70
C LEU A 531 -12.02 0.73 -25.00
N SER A 532 -12.93 -0.22 -25.20
CA SER A 532 -13.76 -0.29 -26.41
C SER A 532 -14.59 0.98 -26.58
N SER A 533 -15.20 1.47 -25.49
CA SER A 533 -15.94 2.74 -25.49
C SER A 533 -15.05 3.95 -25.66
N LEU A 534 -13.83 3.93 -25.11
CA LEU A 534 -12.85 5.01 -25.29
C LEU A 534 -12.46 5.13 -26.75
N PHE A 535 -12.09 3.99 -27.37
CA PHE A 535 -11.74 3.95 -28.78
C PHE A 535 -12.91 4.31 -29.67
N TYR A 536 -14.12 3.82 -29.38
CA TYR A 536 -15.32 4.24 -30.10
C TYR A 536 -15.40 5.78 -30.16
N HIS A 537 -15.34 6.45 -29.01
CA HIS A 537 -15.42 7.90 -28.96
C HIS A 537 -14.23 8.63 -29.59
N VAL A 538 -13.03 8.07 -29.51
CA VAL A 538 -11.84 8.63 -30.18
C VAL A 538 -11.96 8.51 -31.71
N ILE A 539 -12.54 7.43 -32.20
CA ILE A 539 -12.60 7.11 -33.64
C ILE A 539 -13.71 7.89 -34.34
N ILE A 540 -14.88 8.06 -33.70
CA ILE A 540 -15.98 8.86 -34.28
C ILE A 540 -15.70 10.37 -34.25
N HIS A 541 -14.63 10.80 -33.56
CA HIS A 541 -14.22 12.20 -33.46
C HIS A 541 -12.75 12.37 -33.91
N PRO A 542 -12.47 12.48 -35.22
CA PRO A 542 -11.11 12.56 -35.75
C PRO A 542 -10.26 13.69 -35.17
N ASP A 543 -10.87 14.85 -34.88
CA ASP A 543 -10.17 15.99 -34.26
C ASP A 543 -9.66 15.67 -32.85
N MET A 544 -10.43 14.87 -32.12
CA MET A 544 -10.09 14.41 -30.77
C MET A 544 -8.94 13.41 -30.80
N GLN A 545 -8.95 12.51 -31.78
CA GLN A 545 -7.83 11.60 -32.03
C GLN A 545 -6.57 12.38 -32.36
N ARG A 546 -6.64 13.36 -33.27
CA ARG A 546 -5.49 14.20 -33.65
C ARG A 546 -4.94 14.99 -32.47
N LYS A 547 -5.80 15.57 -31.63
CA LYS A 547 -5.36 16.33 -30.45
C LYS A 547 -4.66 15.43 -29.42
N LEU A 548 -5.14 14.21 -29.21
CA LEU A 548 -4.49 13.23 -28.35
C LEU A 548 -3.17 12.72 -28.94
N GLN A 549 -3.15 12.49 -30.25
CA GLN A 549 -1.93 12.14 -30.98
C GLN A 549 -0.88 13.24 -30.85
N ASN A 550 -1.24 14.51 -31.03
CA ASN A 550 -0.33 15.64 -30.85
C ASN A 550 0.22 15.71 -29.42
N GLU A 551 -0.62 15.56 -28.39
CA GLU A 551 -0.14 15.53 -26.99
C GLU A 551 0.87 14.39 -26.76
N LEU A 552 0.59 13.21 -27.31
CA LEU A 552 1.51 12.06 -27.24
C LEU A 552 2.80 12.31 -28.01
N ASP A 553 2.72 12.94 -29.18
CA ASP A 553 3.88 13.20 -30.04
C ASP A 553 4.80 14.27 -29.42
N GLU A 554 4.22 15.32 -28.84
CA GLU A 554 4.95 16.36 -28.11
C GLU A 554 5.69 15.78 -26.90
N HIS A 555 5.04 14.90 -26.13
CA HIS A 555 5.62 14.35 -24.89
C HIS A 555 6.49 13.12 -25.09
N LEU A 556 6.32 12.38 -26.18
CA LEU A 556 7.06 11.17 -26.51
C LEU A 556 7.99 11.37 -27.72
N SER A 557 8.39 12.61 -28.00
CA SER A 557 9.32 12.96 -29.07
C SER A 557 10.60 12.11 -29.02
N PRO A 558 11.21 11.79 -30.18
CA PRO A 558 12.35 10.88 -30.25
C PRO A 558 13.49 11.42 -29.39
N ILE A 559 13.89 10.62 -28.40
CA ILE A 559 15.12 10.86 -27.65
C ILE A 559 16.27 10.70 -28.66
N GLN A 560 16.89 11.81 -29.08
CA GLN A 560 18.25 11.74 -29.62
C GLN A 560 19.13 11.29 -28.47
N SER A 561 19.60 10.04 -28.50
CA SER A 561 20.63 9.61 -27.58
C SER A 561 21.91 10.40 -27.90
N GLU A 562 22.36 11.26 -26.99
CA GLU A 562 23.71 11.86 -27.00
C GLU A 562 24.78 10.80 -26.65
N ASP A 563 24.71 9.64 -27.30
CA ASP A 563 25.76 8.63 -27.32
C ASP A 563 26.33 8.56 -28.76
N SER A 564 26.68 9.72 -29.30
CA SER A 564 27.34 9.85 -30.62
C SER A 564 28.86 9.68 -30.51
N ASN A 565 29.30 8.57 -29.92
CA ASN A 565 30.66 8.05 -30.10
C ASN A 565 30.69 6.58 -30.56
N ASN A 566 29.54 5.96 -30.80
CA ASN A 566 29.47 4.71 -31.56
C ASN A 566 28.85 4.98 -32.93
N GLU A 567 29.67 4.88 -33.97
CA GLU A 567 29.21 4.67 -35.35
C GLU A 567 28.28 3.44 -35.36
N GLY A 568 26.97 3.67 -35.41
CA GLY A 568 25.96 2.59 -35.47
C GLY A 568 24.68 2.79 -34.63
N GLY A 569 24.33 4.00 -34.20
CA GLY A 569 23.08 4.25 -33.46
C GLY A 569 21.83 3.84 -34.26
N ILE A 570 21.10 2.85 -33.75
CA ILE A 570 19.78 2.47 -34.28
C ILE A 570 18.81 3.61 -33.93
N VAL A 571 18.46 4.42 -34.93
CA VAL A 571 17.35 5.38 -34.82
C VAL A 571 16.06 4.56 -34.75
N VAL A 572 15.51 4.39 -33.54
CA VAL A 572 14.18 3.78 -33.38
C VAL A 572 13.15 4.79 -33.87
N PRO A 573 12.31 4.45 -34.86
CA PRO A 573 11.26 5.34 -35.33
C PRO A 573 10.37 5.80 -34.17
N PRO A 574 9.87 7.05 -34.16
CA PRO A 574 8.94 7.52 -33.14
C PRO A 574 7.70 6.61 -32.96
N SER A 575 7.31 5.93 -34.04
CA SER A 575 6.22 4.95 -34.10
C SER A 575 6.56 3.58 -33.47
N ASP A 576 7.80 3.31 -33.11
CA ASP A 576 8.21 2.05 -32.46
C ASP A 576 8.45 2.20 -30.96
N ILE A 577 8.41 3.42 -30.42
CA ILE A 577 8.52 3.69 -28.97
C ILE A 577 7.27 3.13 -28.25
N VAL A 578 7.48 2.18 -27.33
CA VAL A 578 6.45 1.75 -26.37
C VAL A 578 6.40 2.78 -25.24
N PRO A 579 5.27 3.44 -24.97
CA PRO A 579 5.19 4.43 -23.90
C PRO A 579 5.38 3.78 -22.53
N ASP A 580 6.31 4.27 -21.72
CA ASP A 580 6.37 3.91 -20.30
C ASP A 580 5.27 4.64 -19.52
N TYR A 581 4.69 3.98 -18.52
CA TYR A 581 3.60 4.57 -17.74
C TYR A 581 4.04 5.84 -17.02
N ASN A 582 5.30 5.96 -16.59
CA ASN A 582 5.78 7.17 -15.93
C ASN A 582 5.78 8.39 -16.84
N ASN A 583 5.93 8.18 -18.14
CA ASN A 583 5.99 9.26 -19.13
C ASN A 583 4.59 9.75 -19.51
N ILE A 584 3.57 8.87 -19.44
CA ILE A 584 2.21 9.20 -19.89
C ILE A 584 1.22 9.48 -18.76
N LYS A 585 1.52 9.10 -17.50
CA LYS A 585 0.58 9.19 -16.37
C LYS A 585 0.07 10.61 -16.05
N ASN A 586 0.82 11.65 -16.44
CA ASN A 586 0.50 13.04 -16.14
C ASN A 586 -0.03 13.82 -17.35
N LEU A 587 -0.25 13.16 -18.50
CA LEU A 587 -0.74 13.83 -19.71
C LEU A 587 -2.18 14.32 -19.50
N PRO A 588 -2.44 15.64 -19.56
CA PRO A 588 -3.72 16.20 -19.17
C PRO A 588 -4.86 15.73 -20.07
N TYR A 589 -4.67 15.69 -21.39
CA TYR A 589 -5.70 15.32 -22.35
C TYR A 589 -5.97 13.81 -22.39
N LEU A 590 -4.93 12.98 -22.33
CA LEU A 590 -5.07 11.54 -22.15
C LEU A 590 -5.88 11.21 -20.88
N ASN A 591 -5.52 11.82 -19.75
CA ASN A 591 -6.24 11.64 -18.50
C ASN A 591 -7.68 12.16 -18.59
N ALA A 592 -7.90 13.31 -19.23
CA ALA A 592 -9.22 13.86 -19.45
C ALA A 592 -10.11 12.90 -20.27
N ARG A 593 -9.56 12.30 -21.34
CA ARG A 593 -10.26 11.31 -22.18
C ARG A 593 -10.63 10.04 -21.41
N ILE A 594 -9.70 9.53 -20.61
CA ILE A 594 -9.94 8.37 -19.73
C ILE A 594 -11.02 8.70 -18.68
N LYS A 595 -10.98 9.89 -18.07
CA LYS A 595 -12.01 10.31 -17.11
C LYS A 595 -13.36 10.50 -17.78
N GLU A 596 -13.40 11.08 -18.98
CA GLU A 596 -14.64 11.31 -19.70
C GLU A 596 -15.30 10.00 -20.14
N VAL A 597 -14.55 9.00 -20.61
CA VAL A 597 -15.15 7.71 -20.95
C VAL A 597 -15.66 7.00 -19.70
N LEU A 598 -14.93 7.05 -18.59
CA LEU A 598 -15.37 6.48 -17.33
C LEU A 598 -16.63 7.17 -16.80
N CYS A 599 -16.76 8.48 -17.03
CA CYS A 599 -17.93 9.26 -16.67
C CYS A 599 -19.13 8.90 -17.56
N LEU A 600 -18.99 9.07 -18.87
CA LEU A 600 -20.07 8.92 -19.84
C LEU A 600 -20.52 7.46 -19.98
N HIS A 601 -19.55 6.55 -20.12
CA HIS A 601 -19.83 5.13 -20.34
C HIS A 601 -20.14 4.40 -19.04
N SER A 602 -19.56 4.80 -17.90
CA SER A 602 -19.86 4.19 -16.58
C SER A 602 -19.97 2.66 -16.66
N THR A 603 -18.87 1.99 -17.02
CA THR A 603 -18.83 0.55 -17.32
C THR A 603 -19.57 -0.30 -16.30
N ILE A 604 -19.54 0.10 -15.02
CA ILE A 604 -20.47 -0.38 -13.98
C ILE A 604 -21.52 0.70 -13.70
N GLY A 605 -22.75 0.50 -14.19
CA GLY A 605 -23.77 1.57 -14.22
C GLY A 605 -24.59 1.77 -12.94
N THR A 606 -24.93 0.69 -12.23
CA THR A 606 -25.89 0.72 -11.10
C THR A 606 -25.24 0.73 -9.71
N GLY A 607 -23.91 0.62 -9.65
CA GLY A 607 -23.17 0.40 -8.39
C GLY A 607 -23.48 -0.96 -7.75
N LEU A 608 -22.59 -1.43 -6.87
CA LEU A 608 -22.83 -2.67 -6.13
C LEU A 608 -23.86 -2.42 -5.01
N PRO A 609 -24.89 -3.28 -4.86
CA PRO A 609 -25.90 -3.10 -3.82
C PRO A 609 -25.29 -3.17 -2.41
N ARG A 610 -25.90 -2.44 -1.49
CA ARG A 610 -25.61 -2.41 -0.06
C ARG A 610 -26.92 -2.64 0.68
N ILE A 611 -26.87 -3.30 1.83
CA ILE A 611 -28.07 -3.58 2.64
C ILE A 611 -27.94 -2.82 3.95
N VAL A 612 -28.97 -2.07 4.34
CA VAL A 612 -29.04 -1.46 5.67
C VAL A 612 -29.06 -2.57 6.71
N PRO A 613 -28.08 -2.63 7.63
CA PRO A 613 -27.99 -3.73 8.59
C PRO A 613 -29.23 -3.82 9.49
N GLU A 614 -29.51 -5.04 9.96
CA GLU A 614 -30.57 -5.28 10.92
C GLU A 614 -30.39 -4.45 12.20
N GLY A 615 -31.52 -3.96 12.76
CA GLY A 615 -31.52 -3.09 13.94
C GLY A 615 -30.95 -1.69 13.72
N LYS A 616 -30.64 -1.30 12.47
CA LYS A 616 -30.17 0.06 12.13
C LYS A 616 -31.13 0.77 11.20
N THR A 617 -31.11 2.10 11.26
CA THR A 617 -31.65 2.99 10.24
C THR A 617 -30.50 3.76 9.59
N LEU A 618 -30.65 4.08 8.31
CA LEU A 618 -29.71 4.91 7.57
C LEU A 618 -30.47 6.15 7.08
N THR A 619 -30.03 7.35 7.44
CA THR A 619 -30.59 8.59 6.90
C THR A 619 -29.64 9.17 5.85
N VAL A 620 -30.11 9.32 4.60
CA VAL A 620 -29.37 9.95 3.49
C VAL A 620 -30.26 11.01 2.86
N ALA A 621 -29.75 12.23 2.69
CA ALA A 621 -30.48 13.36 2.10
C ALA A 621 -31.89 13.57 2.71
N GLY A 622 -32.01 13.41 4.04
CA GLY A 622 -33.28 13.54 4.76
C GLY A 622 -34.23 12.34 4.66
N GLN A 623 -33.90 11.32 3.87
CA GLN A 623 -34.68 10.08 3.79
C GLN A 623 -34.11 8.99 4.69
N THR A 624 -34.96 8.37 5.49
CA THR A 624 -34.58 7.28 6.41
C THR A 624 -34.95 5.92 5.83
N PHE A 625 -33.92 5.11 5.59
CA PHE A 625 -34.00 3.73 5.16
C PHE A 625 -33.98 2.78 6.37
N LYS A 626 -34.89 1.82 6.41
CA LYS A 626 -34.98 0.82 7.48
C LYS A 626 -34.02 -0.35 7.22
N ALA A 627 -33.73 -1.11 8.28
CA ALA A 627 -33.09 -2.42 8.18
C ALA A 627 -33.64 -3.26 7.00
N GLY A 628 -32.75 -3.90 6.25
CA GLY A 628 -33.10 -4.69 5.07
C GLY A 628 -33.25 -3.89 3.76
N SER A 629 -33.24 -2.56 3.80
CA SER A 629 -33.29 -1.74 2.59
C SER A 629 -32.04 -1.97 1.74
N VAL A 630 -32.21 -2.27 0.45
CA VAL A 630 -31.11 -2.39 -0.51
C VAL A 630 -30.90 -1.04 -1.19
N ILE A 631 -29.68 -0.51 -1.07
CA ILE A 631 -29.30 0.81 -1.56
C ILE A 631 -28.07 0.63 -2.46
N SER A 632 -28.07 1.26 -3.62
CA SER A 632 -26.89 1.38 -4.48
C SER A 632 -26.77 2.83 -4.96
N VAL A 633 -25.57 3.20 -5.40
CA VAL A 633 -25.32 4.50 -6.02
C VAL A 633 -25.16 4.27 -7.53
N PRO A 634 -26.15 4.64 -8.35
CA PRO A 634 -26.11 4.40 -9.78
C PRO A 634 -25.17 5.39 -10.46
N SER A 635 -23.89 5.02 -10.62
CA SER A 635 -22.86 5.85 -11.25
C SER A 635 -23.27 6.41 -12.61
N TYR A 636 -24.00 5.64 -13.42
CA TYR A 636 -24.50 6.08 -14.73
C TYR A 636 -25.44 7.29 -14.64
N VAL A 637 -26.33 7.30 -13.64
CA VAL A 637 -27.30 8.38 -13.41
C VAL A 637 -26.63 9.55 -12.71
N THR A 638 -25.78 9.28 -11.71
CA THR A 638 -25.07 10.34 -10.99
C THR A 638 -24.17 11.16 -11.91
N ASN A 639 -23.62 10.53 -12.95
CA ASN A 639 -22.79 11.17 -13.99
C ASN A 639 -23.60 11.98 -15.02
N ARG A 640 -24.92 12.11 -14.85
CA ARG A 640 -25.85 12.85 -15.73
C ARG A 640 -26.74 13.83 -14.98
N LEU A 641 -26.47 14.05 -13.70
CA LEU A 641 -27.16 15.08 -12.92
C LEU A 641 -26.72 16.48 -13.38
N ASP A 642 -27.52 17.49 -13.07
CA ASP A 642 -27.31 18.90 -13.47
C ASP A 642 -25.91 19.44 -13.16
N VAL A 643 -25.24 18.87 -12.15
CA VAL A 643 -23.85 19.21 -11.77
C VAL A 643 -22.82 18.95 -12.88
N TRP A 644 -23.15 18.12 -13.86
CA TRP A 644 -22.28 17.79 -15.01
C TRP A 644 -22.47 18.74 -16.20
N GLY A 645 -23.50 19.60 -16.17
CA GLY A 645 -23.85 20.52 -17.25
C GLY A 645 -24.94 19.96 -18.19
N LEU A 646 -25.46 20.83 -19.07
CA LEU A 646 -26.46 20.43 -20.09
C LEU A 646 -25.87 19.45 -21.13
N ASP A 647 -24.55 19.42 -21.25
CA ASP A 647 -23.75 18.58 -22.13
C ASP A 647 -23.26 17.29 -21.43
N ALA A 648 -23.88 16.88 -20.31
CA ALA A 648 -23.49 15.69 -19.55
C ALA A 648 -23.62 14.36 -20.34
N SER A 649 -24.43 14.35 -21.40
CA SER A 649 -24.57 13.22 -22.32
C SER A 649 -23.57 13.25 -23.48
N GLU A 650 -22.79 14.32 -23.62
CA GLU A 650 -21.81 14.47 -24.69
C GLU A 650 -20.42 14.04 -24.22
N PHE A 651 -19.62 13.50 -25.14
CA PHE A 651 -18.24 13.12 -24.85
C PHE A 651 -17.31 14.34 -24.96
N ARG A 652 -17.15 15.08 -23.86
CA ARG A 652 -16.41 16.34 -23.80
C ARG A 652 -15.33 16.31 -22.70
N PRO A 653 -14.13 15.79 -22.98
CA PRO A 653 -13.07 15.74 -21.99
C PRO A 653 -12.49 17.11 -21.63
N GLU A 654 -12.71 18.15 -22.41
CA GLU A 654 -12.40 19.53 -22.04
C GLU A 654 -13.00 19.91 -20.67
N ARG A 655 -14.11 19.28 -20.25
CA ARG A 655 -14.71 19.42 -18.91
C ARG A 655 -13.75 19.14 -17.75
N TRP A 656 -12.74 18.30 -17.97
CA TRP A 656 -11.72 17.97 -16.97
C TRP A 656 -10.56 18.96 -16.95
N LEU A 657 -10.53 19.89 -17.89
CA LEU A 657 -9.51 20.91 -18.07
C LEU A 657 -10.04 22.33 -17.79
N ASP A 658 -11.35 22.53 -17.85
CA ASP A 658 -12.01 23.81 -17.54
C ASP A 658 -11.88 24.20 -16.06
N GLU A 659 -12.19 25.46 -15.74
CA GLU A 659 -12.21 25.99 -14.36
C GLU A 659 -13.12 25.19 -13.41
N ASN A 660 -14.20 24.60 -13.95
CA ASN A 660 -15.14 23.77 -13.19
C ASN A 660 -14.64 22.33 -12.95
N ALA A 661 -13.43 21.96 -13.40
CA ALA A 661 -12.87 20.62 -13.25
C ALA A 661 -12.86 20.14 -11.79
N ALA A 662 -12.59 21.03 -10.83
CA ALA A 662 -12.58 20.68 -9.40
C ALA A 662 -13.96 20.23 -8.91
N LEU A 663 -15.03 20.86 -9.40
CA LEU A 663 -16.40 20.52 -9.05
C LEU A 663 -16.78 19.14 -9.61
N VAL A 664 -16.52 18.88 -10.89
CA VAL A 664 -16.86 17.58 -11.50
C VAL A 664 -16.01 16.43 -10.94
N ASN A 665 -14.74 16.67 -10.61
CA ASN A 665 -13.89 15.67 -9.93
C ASN A 665 -14.45 15.26 -8.56
N LYS A 666 -15.15 16.14 -7.84
CA LYS A 666 -15.78 15.81 -6.54
C LYS A 666 -16.89 14.77 -6.68
N TYR A 667 -17.65 14.79 -7.77
CA TYR A 667 -18.78 13.89 -8.02
C TYR A 667 -18.38 12.66 -8.87
N PHE A 668 -17.14 12.62 -9.35
CA PHE A 668 -16.62 11.55 -10.18
C PHE A 668 -16.28 10.29 -9.36
N VAL A 669 -17.13 9.26 -9.44
CA VAL A 669 -17.00 8.01 -8.65
C VAL A 669 -17.05 6.72 -9.51
N PRO A 670 -16.30 6.61 -10.61
CA PRO A 670 -16.37 5.44 -11.50
C PRO A 670 -15.84 4.14 -10.85
N PHE A 671 -15.01 4.28 -9.81
CA PHE A 671 -14.43 3.18 -9.04
C PHE A 671 -15.04 3.07 -7.64
N SER A 672 -16.22 3.66 -7.42
CA SER A 672 -16.82 3.86 -6.09
C SER A 672 -15.91 4.69 -5.16
N THR A 673 -16.37 4.94 -3.94
CA THR A 673 -15.62 5.67 -2.91
C THR A 673 -15.65 4.95 -1.57
N GLY A 674 -14.75 5.32 -0.67
CA GLY A 674 -14.66 4.77 0.67
C GLY A 674 -14.00 3.38 0.75
N PRO A 675 -14.26 2.62 1.84
CA PRO A 675 -13.57 1.36 2.16
C PRO A 675 -13.78 0.23 1.16
N TRP A 676 -14.79 0.35 0.30
CA TRP A 676 -15.15 -0.63 -0.73
C TRP A 676 -14.98 -0.06 -2.13
N SER A 677 -14.06 0.89 -2.29
CA SER A 677 -13.62 1.36 -3.61
C SER A 677 -12.89 0.24 -4.35
N CYS A 678 -12.91 0.30 -5.69
CA CYS A 678 -12.35 -0.74 -6.54
C CYS A 678 -10.86 -0.98 -6.23
N ILE A 679 -10.52 -2.23 -5.90
CA ILE A 679 -9.13 -2.66 -5.66
C ILE A 679 -8.25 -2.53 -6.91
N GLY A 680 -8.84 -2.77 -8.09
CA GLY A 680 -8.15 -2.70 -9.38
C GLY A 680 -8.02 -1.29 -9.98
N ARG A 681 -8.43 -0.23 -9.25
CA ARG A 681 -8.47 1.15 -9.79
C ARG A 681 -7.14 1.59 -10.43
N ASN A 682 -6.03 1.40 -9.74
CA ASN A 682 -4.73 1.87 -10.22
C ASN A 682 -4.25 1.08 -11.44
N LEU A 683 -4.48 -0.24 -11.43
CA LEU A 683 -4.19 -1.12 -12.57
C LEU A 683 -5.06 -0.74 -13.78
N ALA A 684 -6.34 -0.43 -13.57
CA ALA A 684 -7.24 0.02 -14.62
C ALA A 684 -6.75 1.32 -15.26
N TYR A 685 -6.43 2.36 -14.47
CA TYR A 685 -5.87 3.61 -15.02
C TYR A 685 -4.57 3.38 -15.78
N MET A 686 -3.69 2.52 -15.26
CA MET A 686 -2.43 2.18 -15.94
C MET A 686 -2.66 1.49 -17.27
N ASN A 687 -3.50 0.44 -17.30
CA ASN A 687 -3.83 -0.29 -18.52
C ASN A 687 -4.53 0.61 -19.54
N LEU A 688 -5.49 1.42 -19.10
CA LEU A 688 -6.19 2.37 -19.95
C LEU A 688 -5.22 3.36 -20.60
N ALA A 689 -4.31 3.94 -19.81
CA ALA A 689 -3.31 4.88 -20.33
C ALA A 689 -2.33 4.20 -21.29
N LEU A 690 -1.72 3.08 -20.90
CA LEU A 690 -0.72 2.37 -21.70
C LEU A 690 -1.28 1.87 -23.05
N ILE A 691 -2.45 1.25 -23.03
CA ILE A 691 -3.08 0.70 -24.25
C ILE A 691 -3.51 1.84 -25.17
N THR A 692 -4.12 2.90 -24.62
CA THR A 692 -4.55 4.07 -25.40
C THR A 692 -3.36 4.79 -26.02
N ALA A 693 -2.35 5.10 -25.22
CA ALA A 693 -1.14 5.77 -25.69
C ALA A 693 -0.37 4.90 -26.69
N GLY A 694 -0.18 3.61 -26.39
CA GLY A 694 0.54 2.67 -27.25
C GLY A 694 -0.13 2.45 -28.60
N LEU A 695 -1.46 2.39 -28.65
CA LEU A 695 -2.18 2.27 -29.92
C LEU A 695 -2.19 3.60 -30.69
N LEU A 696 -2.55 4.72 -30.07
CA LEU A 696 -2.71 6.00 -30.77
C LEU A 696 -1.38 6.66 -31.15
N ARG A 697 -0.28 6.33 -30.46
CA ARG A 697 1.06 6.71 -30.89
C ARG A 697 1.44 6.06 -32.22
N ARG A 698 1.01 4.81 -32.44
CA ARG A 698 1.43 3.97 -33.58
C ARG A 698 0.45 3.94 -34.74
N TYR A 699 -0.83 4.11 -34.45
CA TYR A 699 -1.89 3.89 -35.40
C TYR A 699 -2.87 5.07 -35.40
N SER A 700 -3.34 5.39 -36.60
CA SER A 700 -4.57 6.13 -36.79
C SER A 700 -5.68 5.13 -37.04
N ILE A 701 -6.82 5.33 -36.38
CA ILE A 701 -7.95 4.41 -36.43
C ILE A 701 -9.16 5.19 -36.93
N GLU A 702 -9.80 4.70 -37.98
CA GLU A 702 -10.93 5.35 -38.64
C GLU A 702 -12.19 4.49 -38.52
N ALA A 703 -13.34 5.10 -38.28
CA ALA A 703 -14.62 4.40 -38.27
C ALA A 703 -15.03 4.11 -39.71
N LEU A 704 -15.40 2.86 -40.00
CA LEU A 704 -16.04 2.53 -41.27
C LEU A 704 -17.49 3.04 -41.31
N PRO A 705 -18.08 3.30 -42.50
CA PRO A 705 -19.46 3.79 -42.62
C PRO A 705 -20.52 2.90 -41.97
N THR A 706 -20.19 1.63 -41.74
CA THR A 706 -20.97 0.60 -41.07
C THR A 706 -20.94 0.69 -39.54
N THR A 707 -20.03 1.49 -38.96
CA THR A 707 -19.99 1.76 -37.52
C THR A 707 -21.26 2.49 -37.10
N LYS A 708 -22.12 1.78 -36.37
CA LYS A 708 -23.38 2.33 -35.83
C LYS A 708 -23.12 3.16 -34.58
N VAL A 709 -24.15 3.88 -34.13
CA VAL A 709 -24.21 4.46 -32.78
C VAL A 709 -23.87 3.37 -31.76
N LEU A 710 -23.01 3.69 -30.79
CA LEU A 710 -22.62 2.78 -29.71
C LEU A 710 -23.86 2.19 -29.05
N THR A 711 -24.19 0.96 -29.42
CA THR A 711 -25.30 0.24 -28.80
C THR A 711 -24.73 -0.38 -27.54
N VAL A 712 -25.37 -0.10 -26.40
CA VAL A 712 -24.89 -0.61 -25.11
C VAL A 712 -25.81 -1.72 -24.64
N HIS A 713 -25.27 -2.91 -24.38
CA HIS A 713 -26.01 -4.04 -23.82
C HIS A 713 -25.66 -4.24 -22.34
N GLY A 714 -26.62 -4.75 -21.55
CA GLY A 714 -26.42 -5.04 -20.13
C GLY A 714 -26.78 -3.90 -19.17
N THR A 715 -27.24 -4.26 -17.96
CA THR A 715 -27.65 -3.31 -16.90
C THR A 715 -26.57 -3.10 -15.84
N PHE A 716 -25.70 -4.10 -15.64
CA PHE A 716 -24.62 -4.05 -14.66
C PHE A 716 -23.29 -3.65 -15.31
N VAL A 717 -22.77 -4.50 -16.20
CA VAL A 717 -21.69 -4.13 -17.12
C VAL A 717 -22.33 -3.61 -18.40
N ARG A 718 -21.91 -2.41 -18.82
CA ARG A 718 -22.36 -1.75 -20.05
C ARG A 718 -21.41 -2.13 -21.17
N GLU A 719 -21.83 -3.04 -22.05
CA GLU A 719 -20.98 -3.57 -23.12
C GLU A 719 -21.15 -2.75 -24.41
N ALA A 720 -20.03 -2.31 -24.98
CA ALA A 720 -20.00 -1.64 -26.28
C ALA A 720 -20.30 -2.65 -27.41
N ALA A 721 -21.37 -2.44 -28.17
CA ALA A 721 -21.67 -3.29 -29.32
C ALA A 721 -20.73 -3.02 -30.50
N HIS A 722 -20.58 -4.06 -31.31
CA HIS A 722 -19.82 -4.16 -32.55
C HIS A 722 -19.50 -2.83 -33.26
N CYS A 723 -18.21 -2.57 -33.46
CA CYS A 723 -17.65 -1.41 -34.15
C CYS A 723 -16.69 -1.89 -35.24
N GLU A 724 -16.84 -1.39 -36.47
CA GLU A 724 -15.99 -1.76 -37.61
C GLU A 724 -15.00 -0.63 -37.90
N VAL A 725 -13.70 -0.93 -37.78
CA VAL A 725 -12.65 0.10 -37.84
C VAL A 725 -11.60 -0.24 -38.89
N ALA A 726 -11.06 0.79 -39.55
CA ALA A 726 -9.85 0.70 -40.34
C ALA A 726 -8.66 1.18 -39.49
N ILE A 727 -7.56 0.44 -39.51
CA ILE A 727 -6.35 0.77 -38.74
C ILE A 727 -5.22 1.03 -39.73
N LYS A 728 -4.63 2.22 -39.67
CA LYS A 728 -3.47 2.62 -40.47
C LYS A 728 -2.30 2.94 -39.55
N ARG A 729 -1.11 2.39 -39.82
CA ARG A 729 0.11 2.77 -39.09
C ARG A 729 0.47 4.23 -39.40
N ARG A 730 0.84 4.99 -38.37
CA ARG A 730 1.31 6.38 -38.47
C ARG A 730 2.78 6.39 -38.87
N ASP A 731 3.16 7.35 -39.70
CA ASP A 731 4.53 7.55 -40.18
C ASP A 731 5.45 8.08 -39.06
#